data_AF-Q00XN8-F1
#
_entry.id   AF-Q00XN8-F1
#
_cell.length_a   1.000
_cell.length_b   1.000
_cell.length_c   1.000
_cell.angle_alpha   90.00
_cell.angle_beta   90.00
_cell.angle_gamma   90.00
#
_symmetry.space_group_name_H-M   'P 1'
#
loop_
_entity.id
_entity.type
_entity.pdbx_description
1 polymer ?
#
loop_
_entity_poly.entity_id
_entity_poly.type
_entity_poly.pdbx_seq_one_letter_code
_entity_poly.pdbx_strand_id
1 'polypeptide(L)'
;MPSDPPGTSSDDVVSNARCLRDLLPLLSLENAHERAAASEKLLELEFGDDARGVPWALALCASGCVTPLLRSIQRVKRDVETLAPIEGDVECVAGDAALLVLSELANVAAGLLESEGYQLEACESTGKALFVDVQSGMASEVAPGLRCSKGMDREDASALRLLIETLTLVTPIGVDARTGKLAWSVEIIDHVPMRDDGARPEVSVIDMAVEGGSVGELTRALVIGPWRGSDGDVDAEKDPNEPLGLALDSWRDATYVAGALSGAGTVLRRVLVCGCAGGAVPTFLTRYCPEASVVVDVVESDEVLVELSETHFGLACARMRADENGSSGRCHSDVRVWCEDFVQWGRRSAAAAIRYDAILGRFPSDAPVKDIWDIICALLADDGVAALSSCEGDAAEAMTTEDESRVRLLRDPENMTFEDVGDRPEKRARASVASDVRAQDVVCYFASSPGDDVFDPATWMECATKKLGEAVERFPYRVAGCDIHGCVTVLDYAERDANNEANGIGRIDASNAAWDAFDDGPMAHSNAENVFDAEYWNAILSAHGCSISNGSDSHFDEVDTSATVRHIDTLHDEGYVWGDVIIPSEQTTALRRGIEALVDAKWPPACVFVSDVAWQVIDALFAHAEALLGGECVLEPSMAAFKLEKDASGKRYIGNNFGVPHRDYSRDDAVDEDGRAQVLSLWLPLNRVTETSGCMFVVSKKDDADGGMSDAAKTAPEVPRGAARALAPVDPGSLLAWAGNIIHWGSACALDSPDAPRMSVAFVFRRRGDAERRADARCPPLTRADARSASLERRLAVIRHALGVFEHWYGDAADVRAKLSA
;
A
#
# COMPACT_ATOMS: atom_id res chain seq x y z
N MET A 1 -44.31 -30.97 -25.63
CA MET A 1 -44.64 -29.66 -25.04
C MET A 1 -44.59 -29.82 -23.53
N PRO A 2 -43.41 -29.73 -22.88
CA PRO A 2 -43.38 -29.28 -21.50
C PRO A 2 -43.62 -27.76 -21.51
N SER A 3 -44.48 -27.30 -20.61
CA SER A 3 -44.76 -25.90 -20.34
C SER A 3 -43.53 -25.22 -19.74
N ASP A 4 -43.14 -24.08 -20.29
CA ASP A 4 -42.17 -23.17 -19.67
C ASP A 4 -42.67 -22.76 -18.27
N PRO A 5 -41.77 -22.66 -17.26
CA PRO A 5 -42.12 -22.11 -15.96
C PRO A 5 -42.48 -20.62 -16.10
N PRO A 6 -43.32 -20.08 -15.21
CA PRO A 6 -43.69 -18.68 -15.25
C PRO A 6 -42.46 -17.83 -14.86
N GLY A 7 -41.84 -17.18 -15.84
CA GLY A 7 -40.84 -16.15 -15.56
C GLY A 7 -41.48 -14.97 -14.84
N THR A 8 -40.77 -14.42 -13.85
CA THR A 8 -41.12 -13.17 -13.15
C THR A 8 -41.43 -12.07 -14.17
N SER A 9 -42.58 -11.41 -14.03
CA SER A 9 -42.99 -10.38 -14.99
C SER A 9 -42.12 -9.13 -14.87
N SER A 10 -41.92 -8.37 -15.94
CA SER A 10 -41.16 -7.11 -15.89
C SER A 10 -41.73 -6.09 -14.91
N ASP A 11 -43.03 -6.16 -14.63
CA ASP A 11 -43.72 -5.28 -13.68
C ASP A 11 -43.34 -5.61 -12.22
N ASP A 12 -43.08 -6.88 -11.90
CA ASP A 12 -42.67 -7.32 -10.56
C ASP A 12 -41.25 -6.86 -10.23
N VAL A 13 -40.32 -6.94 -11.20
CA VAL A 13 -38.94 -6.47 -11.05
C VAL A 13 -38.88 -4.96 -10.79
N VAL A 14 -39.68 -4.17 -11.53
CA VAL A 14 -39.78 -2.72 -11.33
C VAL A 14 -40.41 -2.39 -9.98
N SER A 15 -41.39 -3.18 -9.53
CA SER A 15 -42.01 -3.04 -8.21
C SER A 15 -41.02 -3.30 -7.07
N ASN A 16 -40.21 -4.37 -7.16
CA ASN A 16 -39.22 -4.71 -6.13
C ASN A 16 -38.06 -3.73 -6.07
N ALA A 17 -37.57 -3.25 -7.21
CA ALA A 17 -36.54 -2.20 -7.25
C ALA A 17 -37.03 -0.89 -6.62
N ARG A 18 -38.30 -0.53 -6.82
CA ARG A 18 -38.93 0.62 -6.16
C ARG A 18 -39.08 0.39 -4.66
N CYS A 19 -39.55 -0.78 -4.25
CA CYS A 19 -39.69 -1.14 -2.84
C CYS A 19 -38.35 -1.07 -2.11
N LEU A 20 -37.28 -1.61 -2.71
CA LEU A 20 -35.91 -1.52 -2.19
C LEU A 20 -35.51 -0.06 -1.95
N ARG A 21 -35.71 0.82 -2.94
CA ARG A 21 -35.43 2.25 -2.82
C ARG A 21 -36.20 2.92 -1.68
N ASP A 22 -37.48 2.57 -1.51
CA ASP A 22 -38.33 3.13 -0.45
C ASP A 22 -37.91 2.65 0.95
N LEU A 23 -37.20 1.51 1.06
CA LEU A 23 -36.71 0.95 2.32
C LEU A 23 -35.37 1.56 2.77
N LEU A 24 -34.49 1.98 1.85
CA LEU A 24 -33.13 2.43 2.18
C LEU A 24 -33.09 3.55 3.25
N PRO A 25 -33.89 4.63 3.15
CA PRO A 25 -33.87 5.68 4.17
C PRO A 25 -34.33 5.18 5.55
N LEU A 26 -35.23 4.19 5.57
CA LEU A 26 -35.78 3.62 6.81
C LEU A 26 -34.72 2.84 7.60
N LEU A 27 -33.74 2.25 6.92
CA LEU A 27 -32.62 1.54 7.56
C LEU A 27 -31.70 2.47 8.37
N SER A 28 -31.78 3.78 8.15
CA SER A 28 -30.93 4.78 8.80
C SER A 28 -31.65 5.60 9.87
N LEU A 29 -32.93 5.32 10.14
CA LEU A 29 -33.71 6.02 11.16
C LEU A 29 -33.12 5.76 12.55
N GLU A 30 -33.28 6.70 13.49
CA GLU A 30 -32.81 6.51 14.86
C GLU A 30 -33.63 5.47 15.65
N ASN A 31 -34.86 5.17 15.24
CA ASN A 31 -35.71 4.19 15.91
C ASN A 31 -35.35 2.74 15.53
N ALA A 32 -34.91 1.94 16.51
CA ALA A 32 -34.51 0.55 16.31
C ALA A 32 -35.64 -0.35 15.77
N HIS A 33 -36.90 -0.16 16.18
CA HIS A 33 -38.01 -0.97 15.69
C HIS A 33 -38.36 -0.67 14.24
N GLU A 34 -38.22 0.58 13.80
CA GLU A 34 -38.45 0.97 12.40
C GLU A 34 -37.35 0.41 11.50
N ARG A 35 -36.08 0.48 11.93
CA ARG A 35 -34.96 -0.18 11.24
C ARG A 35 -35.14 -1.70 11.15
N ALA A 36 -35.58 -2.34 12.23
CA ALA A 36 -35.85 -3.77 12.25
C ALA A 36 -36.94 -4.16 11.23
N ALA A 37 -38.07 -3.45 11.24
CA ALA A 37 -39.16 -3.69 10.29
C ALA A 37 -38.76 -3.43 8.82
N ALA A 38 -37.88 -2.44 8.58
CA ALA A 38 -37.34 -2.21 7.25
C ALA A 38 -36.39 -3.33 6.82
N SER A 39 -35.53 -3.82 7.72
CA SER A 39 -34.61 -4.93 7.47
C SER A 39 -35.35 -6.23 7.16
N GLU A 40 -36.40 -6.55 7.92
CA GLU A 40 -37.23 -7.75 7.68
C GLU A 40 -37.88 -7.73 6.29
N LYS A 41 -38.34 -6.56 5.83
CA LYS A 41 -38.94 -6.42 4.49
C LYS A 41 -37.95 -6.66 3.35
N LEU A 42 -36.64 -6.49 3.56
CA LEU A 42 -35.64 -6.83 2.54
C LEU A 42 -35.64 -8.34 2.21
N LEU A 43 -35.98 -9.18 3.19
CA LEU A 43 -36.07 -10.65 3.03
C LEU A 43 -37.32 -11.11 2.25
N GLU A 44 -38.27 -10.20 2.04
CA GLU A 44 -39.52 -10.42 1.28
C GLU A 44 -39.39 -9.98 -0.19
N LEU A 45 -38.30 -9.29 -0.55
CA LEU A 45 -38.05 -8.88 -1.93
C LEU A 45 -37.61 -10.08 -2.77
N GLU A 46 -38.13 -10.19 -4.00
CA GLU A 46 -37.79 -11.27 -4.92
C GLU A 46 -37.10 -10.71 -6.17
N PHE A 47 -35.87 -11.15 -6.42
CA PHE A 47 -35.13 -10.81 -7.65
C PHE A 47 -34.66 -12.09 -8.34
N GLY A 48 -35.04 -12.27 -9.60
CA GLY A 48 -34.74 -13.47 -10.38
C GLY A 48 -35.62 -14.67 -10.01
N ASP A 49 -35.22 -15.86 -10.47
CA ASP A 49 -36.01 -17.10 -10.33
C ASP A 49 -35.91 -17.72 -8.92
N ASP A 50 -34.81 -17.44 -8.21
CA ASP A 50 -34.58 -17.86 -6.82
C ASP A 50 -34.76 -16.67 -5.88
N ALA A 51 -35.80 -16.71 -5.05
CA ALA A 51 -36.21 -15.59 -4.19
C ALA A 51 -35.09 -14.97 -3.33
N ARG A 52 -34.04 -15.73 -2.99
CA ARG A 52 -32.83 -15.28 -2.26
C ARG A 52 -31.53 -15.76 -2.91
N GLY A 53 -31.49 -15.76 -4.24
CA GLY A 53 -30.31 -16.15 -5.02
C GLY A 53 -29.33 -14.98 -5.27
N VAL A 54 -28.39 -15.21 -6.19
CA VAL A 54 -27.39 -14.21 -6.61
C VAL A 54 -28.01 -12.88 -7.07
N PRO A 55 -29.09 -12.83 -7.87
CA PRO A 55 -29.67 -11.56 -8.30
C PRO A 55 -30.21 -10.71 -7.14
N TRP A 56 -30.79 -11.34 -6.11
CA TRP A 56 -31.23 -10.65 -4.90
C TRP A 56 -30.04 -10.08 -4.13
N ALA A 57 -28.99 -10.87 -3.94
CA ALA A 57 -27.81 -10.44 -3.20
C ALA A 57 -27.07 -9.29 -3.88
N LEU A 58 -26.92 -9.35 -5.21
CA LEU A 58 -26.31 -8.28 -6.00
C LEU A 58 -27.17 -7.00 -5.99
N ALA A 59 -28.50 -7.12 -6.10
CA ALA A 59 -29.39 -5.96 -6.03
C ALA A 59 -29.28 -5.23 -4.68
N LEU A 60 -29.20 -5.98 -3.57
CA LEU A 60 -29.00 -5.42 -2.24
C LEU A 60 -27.64 -4.72 -2.12
N CYS A 61 -26.55 -5.39 -2.50
CA CYS A 61 -25.20 -4.80 -2.45
C CYS A 61 -25.07 -3.56 -3.34
N ALA A 62 -25.65 -3.59 -4.54
CA ALA A 62 -25.68 -2.45 -5.46
C ALA A 62 -26.49 -1.26 -4.91
N SER A 63 -27.51 -1.51 -4.09
CA SER A 63 -28.42 -0.47 -3.57
C SER A 63 -27.87 0.39 -2.43
N GLY A 64 -26.76 -0.01 -1.79
CA GLY A 64 -26.22 0.68 -0.62
C GLY A 64 -26.77 0.21 0.73
N CYS A 65 -27.65 -0.81 0.76
CA CYS A 65 -28.28 -1.27 2.00
C CYS A 65 -27.30 -1.91 3.00
N VAL A 66 -26.13 -2.40 2.55
CA VAL A 66 -25.15 -3.07 3.41
C VAL A 66 -24.63 -2.13 4.50
N THR A 67 -24.37 -0.86 4.18
CA THR A 67 -23.84 0.12 5.13
C THR A 67 -24.75 0.36 6.34
N PRO A 68 -26.05 0.71 6.19
CA PRO A 68 -26.94 0.87 7.34
C PRO A 68 -27.27 -0.45 8.07
N LEU A 69 -27.18 -1.60 7.40
CA LEU A 69 -27.29 -2.92 8.06
C LEU A 69 -26.08 -3.19 8.96
N LEU A 70 -24.86 -2.95 8.47
CA LEU A 70 -23.62 -3.03 9.27
C LEU A 70 -23.70 -2.08 10.47
N ARG A 71 -24.15 -0.84 10.26
CA ARG A 71 -24.35 0.12 11.35
C ARG A 71 -25.32 -0.41 12.41
N SER A 72 -26.38 -1.08 12.00
CA SER A 72 -27.38 -1.64 12.94
C SER A 72 -26.80 -2.76 13.81
N ILE A 73 -25.95 -3.64 13.27
CA ILE A 73 -25.29 -4.69 14.07
C ILE A 73 -24.19 -4.12 14.98
N GLN A 74 -23.53 -3.04 14.56
CA GLN A 74 -22.44 -2.39 15.30
C GLN A 74 -22.94 -1.50 16.45
N ARG A 75 -24.16 -0.98 16.36
CA ARG A 75 -24.82 -0.23 17.45
C ARG A 75 -25.21 -1.11 18.64
N VAL A 76 -25.31 -2.43 18.46
CA VAL A 76 -25.63 -3.38 19.55
C VAL A 76 -24.48 -3.42 20.55
N LYS A 77 -24.76 -3.10 21.82
CA LYS A 77 -23.75 -3.21 22.87
C LYS A 77 -23.44 -4.67 23.16
N ARG A 78 -22.15 -4.98 23.26
CA ARG A 78 -21.63 -6.33 23.50
C ARG A 78 -20.70 -6.34 24.70
N ASP A 79 -20.67 -7.48 25.37
CA ASP A 79 -19.68 -7.79 26.37
C ASP A 79 -18.32 -8.05 25.69
N VAL A 80 -17.27 -7.37 26.13
CA VAL A 80 -15.95 -7.40 25.45
C VAL A 80 -15.19 -8.70 25.64
N GLU A 81 -15.51 -9.49 26.67
CA GLU A 81 -14.86 -10.79 26.93
C GLU A 81 -15.52 -11.91 26.14
N THR A 82 -16.85 -11.86 25.99
CA THR A 82 -17.65 -12.93 25.36
C THR A 82 -18.13 -12.59 23.96
N LEU A 83 -18.04 -11.31 23.55
CA LEU A 83 -18.60 -10.74 22.32
C LEU A 83 -20.14 -10.85 22.21
N ALA A 84 -20.79 -11.34 23.26
CA ALA A 84 -22.24 -11.55 23.29
C ALA A 84 -22.99 -10.23 23.42
N PRO A 85 -24.14 -10.06 22.76
CA PRO A 85 -25.03 -8.92 22.98
C PRO A 85 -25.45 -8.79 24.45
N ILE A 86 -25.50 -7.56 24.96
CA ILE A 86 -25.98 -7.28 26.32
C ILE A 86 -27.51 -7.33 26.33
N GLU A 87 -28.08 -8.19 27.18
CA GLU A 87 -29.54 -8.36 27.28
C GLU A 87 -30.25 -7.04 27.65
N GLY A 88 -31.36 -6.77 26.96
CA GLY A 88 -32.21 -5.59 27.21
C GLY A 88 -31.77 -4.32 26.50
N ASP A 89 -30.72 -4.36 25.68
CA ASP A 89 -30.40 -3.25 24.77
C ASP A 89 -31.48 -3.10 23.68
N VAL A 90 -31.97 -1.87 23.50
CA VAL A 90 -33.01 -1.56 22.51
C VAL A 90 -32.50 -1.76 21.09
N GLU A 91 -31.19 -1.65 20.89
CA GLU A 91 -30.54 -1.85 19.60
C GLU A 91 -30.54 -3.32 19.14
N CYS A 92 -30.70 -4.28 20.05
CA CYS A 92 -30.72 -5.71 19.71
C CYS A 92 -31.79 -6.05 18.67
N VAL A 93 -32.97 -5.43 18.72
CA VAL A 93 -34.05 -5.72 17.75
C VAL A 93 -33.66 -5.34 16.32
N ALA A 94 -32.99 -4.21 16.15
CA ALA A 94 -32.49 -3.76 14.85
C ALA A 94 -31.29 -4.60 14.41
N GLY A 95 -30.37 -4.87 15.33
CA GLY A 95 -29.18 -5.69 15.08
C GLY A 95 -29.53 -7.11 14.66
N ASP A 96 -30.48 -7.77 15.34
CA ASP A 96 -30.91 -9.13 15.00
C ASP A 96 -31.54 -9.18 13.59
N ALA A 97 -32.44 -8.25 13.29
CA ALA A 97 -33.06 -8.17 11.96
C ALA A 97 -32.04 -7.88 10.86
N ALA A 98 -31.08 -6.99 11.10
CA ALA A 98 -30.02 -6.69 10.15
C ALA A 98 -29.05 -7.88 9.96
N LEU A 99 -28.71 -8.57 11.05
CA LEU A 99 -27.85 -9.75 11.02
C LEU A 99 -28.49 -10.90 10.24
N LEU A 100 -29.82 -11.05 10.28
CA LEU A 100 -30.53 -12.03 9.45
C LEU A 100 -30.34 -11.75 7.96
N VAL A 101 -30.48 -10.49 7.52
CA VAL A 101 -30.26 -10.08 6.12
C VAL A 101 -28.80 -10.33 5.71
N LEU A 102 -27.85 -9.87 6.53
CA LEU A 102 -26.42 -10.03 6.26
C LEU A 102 -26.00 -11.52 6.24
N SER A 103 -26.63 -12.36 7.06
CA SER A 103 -26.38 -13.81 7.06
C SER A 103 -26.88 -14.48 5.77
N GLU A 104 -28.00 -14.03 5.21
CA GLU A 104 -28.48 -14.54 3.92
C GLU A 104 -27.58 -14.09 2.77
N LEU A 105 -27.07 -12.85 2.81
CA LEU A 105 -26.03 -12.39 1.87
C LEU A 105 -24.76 -13.25 2.00
N ALA A 106 -24.30 -13.50 3.23
CA ALA A 106 -23.16 -14.36 3.50
C ALA A 106 -23.36 -15.80 3.00
N ASN A 107 -24.57 -16.36 3.11
CA ASN A 107 -24.89 -17.69 2.57
C ASN A 107 -24.74 -17.73 1.04
N VAL A 108 -25.24 -16.71 0.33
CA VAL A 108 -25.05 -16.59 -1.13
C VAL A 108 -23.57 -16.44 -1.47
N ALA A 109 -22.85 -15.61 -0.72
CA ALA A 109 -21.41 -15.41 -0.89
C ALA A 109 -20.59 -16.70 -0.70
N ALA A 110 -20.91 -17.47 0.35
CA ALA A 110 -20.28 -18.76 0.62
C ALA A 110 -20.52 -19.78 -0.50
N GLY A 111 -21.75 -19.85 -1.03
CA GLY A 111 -22.06 -20.72 -2.17
C GLY A 111 -21.30 -20.33 -3.45
N LEU A 112 -21.10 -19.03 -3.69
CA LEU A 112 -20.27 -18.53 -4.79
C LEU A 112 -18.80 -18.91 -4.61
N LEU A 113 -18.25 -18.72 -3.41
CA LEU A 113 -16.89 -19.12 -3.07
C LEU A 113 -16.66 -20.63 -3.27
N GLU A 114 -17.56 -21.45 -2.74
CA GLU A 114 -17.48 -22.91 -2.88
C GLU A 114 -17.47 -23.33 -4.35
N SER A 115 -18.33 -22.71 -5.17
CA SER A 115 -18.40 -22.97 -6.62
C SER A 115 -17.11 -22.61 -7.37
N GLU A 116 -16.35 -21.65 -6.82
CA GLU A 116 -15.08 -21.16 -7.36
C GLU A 116 -13.86 -21.89 -6.77
N GLY A 117 -14.07 -22.78 -5.79
CA GLY A 117 -13.04 -23.60 -5.16
C GLY A 117 -12.42 -23.00 -3.89
N TYR A 118 -13.12 -22.08 -3.24
CA TYR A 118 -12.71 -21.48 -1.96
C TYR A 118 -13.57 -22.00 -0.80
N GLN A 119 -12.99 -22.05 0.38
CA GLN A 119 -13.68 -22.28 1.64
C GLN A 119 -13.30 -21.19 2.64
N LEU A 120 -14.19 -20.91 3.59
CA LEU A 120 -13.92 -19.98 4.68
C LEU A 120 -13.47 -20.78 5.91
N GLU A 121 -12.30 -20.45 6.45
CA GLU A 121 -11.78 -21.02 7.68
C GLU A 121 -11.59 -19.93 8.74
N ALA A 122 -11.53 -20.29 10.02
CA ALA A 122 -11.14 -19.37 11.07
C ALA A 122 -9.65 -19.55 11.35
N CYS A 123 -8.90 -18.45 11.36
CA CYS A 123 -7.52 -18.44 11.80
C CYS A 123 -7.44 -18.91 13.25
N GLU A 124 -6.69 -19.98 13.52
CA GLU A 124 -6.63 -20.57 14.87
C GLU A 124 -6.03 -19.61 15.93
N SER A 125 -5.21 -18.65 15.49
CA SER A 125 -4.53 -17.69 16.37
C SER A 125 -5.33 -16.41 16.62
N THR A 126 -6.02 -15.90 15.59
CA THR A 126 -6.72 -14.61 15.66
C THR A 126 -8.24 -14.74 15.67
N GLY A 127 -8.78 -15.92 15.33
CA GLY A 127 -10.21 -16.15 15.14
C GLY A 127 -10.79 -15.48 13.88
N LYS A 128 -9.98 -14.75 13.11
CA LYS A 128 -10.41 -14.05 11.90
C LYS A 128 -10.76 -15.02 10.78
N ALA A 129 -11.70 -14.63 9.92
CA ALA A 129 -12.04 -15.40 8.74
C ALA A 129 -10.92 -15.34 7.69
N LEU A 130 -10.56 -16.50 7.15
CA LEU A 130 -9.58 -16.70 6.10
C LEU A 130 -10.25 -17.32 4.90
N PHE A 131 -10.04 -16.74 3.72
CA PHE A 131 -10.41 -17.32 2.45
C PHE A 131 -9.33 -18.33 2.06
N VAL A 132 -9.65 -19.61 2.13
CA VAL A 132 -8.74 -20.72 1.84
C VAL A 132 -9.09 -21.30 0.49
N ASP A 133 -8.15 -21.26 -0.44
CA ASP A 133 -8.29 -21.97 -1.71
C ASP A 133 -8.15 -23.47 -1.47
N VAL A 134 -9.21 -24.24 -1.72
CA VAL A 134 -9.31 -25.68 -1.36
C VAL A 134 -8.26 -26.53 -2.08
N GLN A 135 -7.75 -26.08 -3.23
CA GLN A 135 -6.77 -26.84 -4.01
C GLN A 135 -5.32 -26.53 -3.64
N SER A 136 -4.98 -25.28 -3.37
CA SER A 136 -3.61 -24.87 -3.01
C SER A 136 -3.37 -24.85 -1.50
N GLY A 137 -4.42 -24.76 -0.68
CA GLY A 137 -4.34 -24.52 0.75
C GLY A 137 -3.89 -23.10 1.11
N MET A 138 -3.76 -22.19 0.13
CA MET A 138 -3.41 -20.80 0.41
C MET A 138 -4.57 -20.11 1.12
N ALA A 139 -4.25 -19.41 2.21
CA ALA A 139 -5.20 -18.67 3.02
C ALA A 139 -4.89 -17.16 2.92
N SER A 140 -5.93 -16.34 2.82
CA SER A 140 -5.84 -14.88 2.77
C SER A 140 -6.91 -14.26 3.66
N GLU A 141 -6.59 -13.16 4.36
CA GLU A 141 -7.60 -12.33 5.04
C GLU A 141 -8.36 -11.44 4.02
N VAL A 142 -7.75 -11.16 2.86
CA VAL A 142 -8.36 -10.38 1.77
C VAL A 142 -9.25 -11.28 0.92
N ALA A 143 -10.45 -10.79 0.61
CA ALA A 143 -11.40 -11.49 -0.25
C ALA A 143 -10.77 -11.80 -1.63
N PRO A 144 -10.99 -13.00 -2.19
CA PRO A 144 -10.45 -13.35 -3.50
C PRO A 144 -11.26 -12.68 -4.62
N GLY A 145 -10.58 -12.40 -5.75
CA GLY A 145 -11.25 -12.10 -7.00
C GLY A 145 -11.86 -13.38 -7.61
N LEU A 146 -13.17 -13.42 -7.78
CA LEU A 146 -13.86 -14.58 -8.37
C LEU A 146 -13.81 -14.56 -9.90
N ARG A 147 -13.71 -15.74 -10.54
CA ARG A 147 -13.67 -15.84 -12.01
C ARG A 147 -15.00 -15.42 -12.63
N CYS A 148 -16.11 -15.65 -11.95
CA CYS A 148 -17.44 -15.21 -12.36
C CYS A 148 -17.57 -13.69 -12.52
N SER A 149 -16.67 -12.89 -11.93
CA SER A 149 -16.65 -11.43 -12.14
C SER A 149 -16.18 -11.02 -13.54
N LYS A 150 -15.49 -11.91 -14.27
CA LYS A 150 -14.96 -11.61 -15.60
C LYS A 150 -16.09 -11.37 -16.60
N GLY A 151 -16.18 -10.15 -17.11
CA GLY A 151 -17.18 -9.74 -18.10
C GLY A 151 -18.47 -9.16 -17.51
N MET A 152 -18.56 -9.04 -16.18
CA MET A 152 -19.55 -8.17 -15.53
C MET A 152 -19.21 -6.70 -15.84
N ASP A 153 -20.23 -5.85 -15.81
CA ASP A 153 -19.98 -4.42 -15.78
C ASP A 153 -19.38 -4.00 -14.42
N ARG A 154 -18.91 -2.75 -14.35
CA ARG A 154 -18.20 -2.24 -13.16
C ARG A 154 -19.09 -2.23 -11.92
N GLU A 155 -20.39 -1.99 -12.06
CA GLU A 155 -21.31 -1.89 -10.93
C GLU A 155 -21.60 -3.27 -10.34
N ASP A 156 -21.92 -4.25 -11.19
CA ASP A 156 -22.14 -5.64 -10.79
C ASP A 156 -20.88 -6.28 -10.20
N ALA A 157 -19.70 -6.01 -10.78
CA ALA A 157 -18.43 -6.50 -10.25
C ALA A 157 -18.15 -5.95 -8.84
N SER A 158 -18.45 -4.66 -8.62
CA SER A 158 -18.29 -4.02 -7.31
C SER A 158 -19.30 -4.56 -6.29
N ALA A 159 -20.56 -4.76 -6.69
CA ALA A 159 -21.59 -5.37 -5.85
C ALA A 159 -21.23 -6.81 -5.46
N LEU A 160 -20.68 -7.59 -6.39
CA LEU A 160 -20.18 -8.94 -6.12
C LEU A 160 -19.01 -8.92 -5.14
N ARG A 161 -18.08 -7.97 -5.28
CA ARG A 161 -16.95 -7.83 -4.35
C ARG A 161 -17.43 -7.55 -2.93
N LEU A 162 -18.29 -6.56 -2.76
CA LEU A 162 -18.90 -6.24 -1.46
C LEU A 162 -19.65 -7.45 -0.88
N LEU A 163 -20.38 -8.21 -1.72
CA LEU A 163 -21.07 -9.43 -1.31
C LEU A 163 -20.10 -10.44 -0.69
N ILE A 164 -18.93 -10.69 -1.30
CA ILE A 164 -17.92 -11.59 -0.74
C ILE A 164 -17.34 -11.05 0.56
N GLU A 165 -17.08 -9.74 0.65
CA GLU A 165 -16.56 -9.12 1.86
C GLU A 165 -17.51 -9.25 3.06
N THR A 166 -18.83 -9.31 2.85
CA THR A 166 -19.82 -9.46 3.95
C THR A 166 -19.51 -10.60 4.92
N LEU A 167 -18.85 -11.68 4.46
CA LEU A 167 -18.41 -12.80 5.29
C LEU A 167 -17.45 -12.40 6.42
N THR A 168 -16.73 -11.28 6.26
CA THR A 168 -15.72 -10.78 7.19
C THR A 168 -16.17 -9.52 7.94
N LEU A 169 -17.13 -8.77 7.39
CA LEU A 169 -17.56 -7.47 7.93
C LEU A 169 -18.49 -7.57 9.16
N VAL A 170 -19.14 -8.72 9.35
CA VAL A 170 -20.15 -8.91 10.41
C VAL A 170 -19.59 -9.32 11.76
N THR A 171 -18.28 -9.59 11.84
CA THR A 171 -17.62 -10.08 13.06
C THR A 171 -16.56 -9.09 13.52
N PRO A 172 -16.53 -8.70 14.81
CA PRO A 172 -15.42 -7.91 15.35
C PRO A 172 -14.08 -8.62 15.19
N ILE A 173 -13.03 -7.88 14.88
CA ILE A 173 -11.66 -8.39 14.70
C ILE A 173 -10.87 -8.43 16.01
N GLY A 174 -11.40 -7.83 17.08
CA GLY A 174 -10.77 -7.81 18.40
C GLY A 174 -11.31 -6.71 19.30
N VAL A 175 -10.50 -6.33 20.29
CA VAL A 175 -10.75 -5.19 21.18
C VAL A 175 -9.61 -4.20 20.98
N ASP A 176 -9.95 -2.95 20.65
CA ASP A 176 -8.98 -1.85 20.62
C ASP A 176 -8.44 -1.63 22.03
N ALA A 177 -7.13 -1.84 22.21
CA ALA A 177 -6.47 -1.73 23.50
C ALA A 177 -6.49 -0.31 24.08
N ARG A 178 -6.60 0.73 23.23
CA ARG A 178 -6.64 2.14 23.64
C ARG A 178 -8.03 2.54 24.14
N THR A 179 -9.08 2.13 23.43
CA THR A 179 -10.45 2.54 23.74
C THR A 179 -11.24 1.52 24.56
N GLY A 180 -10.77 0.27 24.62
CA GLY A 180 -11.48 -0.86 25.24
C GLY A 180 -12.75 -1.27 24.50
N LYS A 181 -12.97 -0.77 23.27
CA LYS A 181 -14.14 -1.08 22.44
C LYS A 181 -13.83 -2.21 21.47
N LEU A 182 -14.88 -2.85 20.97
CA LEU A 182 -14.75 -3.80 19.87
C LEU A 182 -14.19 -3.09 18.63
N ALA A 183 -13.16 -3.68 18.04
CA ALA A 183 -12.60 -3.26 16.77
C ALA A 183 -13.29 -4.03 15.64
N TRP A 184 -13.62 -3.33 14.56
CA TRP A 184 -14.22 -3.90 13.36
C TRP A 184 -13.23 -3.77 12.20
N SER A 185 -13.29 -4.68 11.22
CA SER A 185 -12.59 -4.48 9.95
C SER A 185 -13.08 -3.21 9.26
N VAL A 186 -14.38 -2.93 9.37
CA VAL A 186 -15.04 -1.72 8.88
C VAL A 186 -16.07 -1.29 9.91
N GLU A 187 -15.93 -0.10 10.50
CA GLU A 187 -16.87 0.49 11.44
C GLU A 187 -17.63 1.66 10.78
N ILE A 188 -18.96 1.62 10.80
CA ILE A 188 -19.81 2.67 10.25
C ILE A 188 -20.04 3.75 11.32
N ILE A 189 -19.24 4.82 11.23
CA ILE A 189 -19.29 5.96 12.15
C ILE A 189 -20.57 6.77 11.92
N ASP A 190 -20.82 7.13 10.66
CA ASP A 190 -22.03 7.83 10.27
C ASP A 190 -22.58 7.38 8.92
N HIS A 191 -23.89 7.55 8.77
CA HIS A 191 -24.60 7.19 7.55
C HIS A 191 -25.82 8.09 7.43
N VAL A 192 -25.87 8.83 6.33
CA VAL A 192 -26.93 9.74 5.97
C VAL A 192 -27.55 9.22 4.67
N PRO A 193 -28.83 8.79 4.68
CA PRO A 193 -29.43 8.22 3.49
C PRO A 193 -29.66 9.27 2.40
N MET A 194 -29.83 8.78 1.17
CA MET A 194 -30.25 9.58 0.01
C MET A 194 -31.53 10.36 0.34
N ARG A 195 -31.62 11.62 -0.11
CA ARG A 195 -32.85 12.43 0.09
C ARG A 195 -33.99 11.89 -0.78
N ASP A 196 -35.23 11.99 -0.27
CA ASP A 196 -36.45 11.51 -0.94
C ASP A 196 -36.67 12.06 -2.35
N ASP A 197 -36.15 13.26 -2.65
CA ASP A 197 -36.22 13.90 -3.97
C ASP A 197 -35.07 13.49 -4.91
N GLY A 198 -34.15 12.64 -4.45
CA GLY A 198 -32.94 12.23 -5.15
C GLY A 198 -31.92 13.36 -5.33
N ALA A 199 -32.13 14.53 -4.71
CA ALA A 199 -31.29 15.70 -4.92
C ALA A 199 -29.90 15.56 -4.28
N ARG A 200 -29.75 14.68 -3.29
CA ARG A 200 -28.47 14.36 -2.65
C ARG A 200 -28.29 12.83 -2.58
N PRO A 201 -27.13 12.29 -3.00
CA PRO A 201 -26.80 10.89 -2.78
C PRO A 201 -26.75 10.54 -1.28
N GLU A 202 -26.69 9.26 -0.96
CA GLU A 202 -26.35 8.85 0.40
C GLU A 202 -24.88 9.18 0.72
N VAL A 203 -24.57 9.33 2.00
CA VAL A 203 -23.22 9.69 2.46
C VAL A 203 -22.88 8.89 3.70
N SER A 204 -21.68 8.32 3.75
CA SER A 204 -21.21 7.53 4.89
C SER A 204 -19.86 8.01 5.37
N VAL A 205 -19.64 7.93 6.68
CA VAL A 205 -18.31 8.04 7.29
C VAL A 205 -17.97 6.70 7.89
N ILE A 206 -16.84 6.13 7.48
CA ILE A 206 -16.46 4.77 7.76
C ILE A 206 -15.02 4.75 8.26
N ASP A 207 -14.74 4.02 9.34
CA ASP A 207 -13.37 3.70 9.76
C ASP A 207 -13.03 2.29 9.27
N MET A 208 -11.95 2.14 8.50
CA MET A 208 -11.49 0.87 7.95
C MET A 208 -10.16 0.49 8.61
N ALA A 209 -10.03 -0.75 9.07
CA ALA A 209 -8.78 -1.25 9.63
C ALA A 209 -7.68 -1.30 8.57
N VAL A 210 -6.50 -0.79 8.90
CA VAL A 210 -5.35 -0.78 7.99
C VAL A 210 -4.86 -2.22 7.79
N GLU A 211 -4.71 -2.64 6.53
CA GLU A 211 -4.24 -3.97 6.19
C GLU A 211 -2.82 -4.21 6.75
N GLY A 212 -2.67 -5.27 7.56
CA GLY A 212 -1.40 -5.57 8.23
C GLY A 212 -1.03 -4.61 9.36
N GLY A 213 -1.90 -3.64 9.69
CA GLY A 213 -1.74 -2.71 10.80
C GLY A 213 -2.06 -3.34 12.16
N SER A 214 -1.67 -2.65 13.24
CA SER A 214 -2.04 -3.07 14.60
C SER A 214 -3.54 -2.85 14.87
N VAL A 215 -4.11 -3.58 15.83
CA VAL A 215 -5.53 -3.40 16.21
C VAL A 215 -5.72 -1.98 16.74
N GLY A 216 -6.44 -1.15 15.98
CA GLY A 216 -6.67 0.27 16.29
C GLY A 216 -6.06 1.26 15.27
N GLU A 217 -5.22 0.78 14.34
CA GLU A 217 -4.84 1.54 13.14
C GLU A 217 -5.98 1.53 12.14
N LEU A 218 -6.48 2.72 11.82
CA LEU A 218 -7.70 2.92 11.03
C LEU A 218 -7.46 4.00 9.98
N THR A 219 -8.08 3.85 8.81
CA THR A 219 -8.29 4.94 7.85
C THR A 219 -9.75 5.37 7.93
N ARG A 220 -10.00 6.64 8.19
CA ARG A 220 -11.34 7.23 8.13
C ARG A 220 -11.63 7.69 6.72
N ALA A 221 -12.66 7.12 6.11
CA ALA A 221 -13.13 7.46 4.78
C ALA A 221 -14.50 8.17 4.78
N LEU A 222 -14.66 9.13 3.88
CA LEU A 222 -15.94 9.73 3.51
C LEU A 222 -16.38 9.10 2.20
N VAL A 223 -17.56 8.51 2.15
CA VAL A 223 -18.12 7.85 0.96
C VAL A 223 -19.35 8.60 0.50
N ILE A 224 -19.39 8.97 -0.78
CA ILE A 224 -20.56 9.58 -1.42
C ILE A 224 -21.20 8.56 -2.37
N GLY A 225 -22.46 8.24 -2.11
CA GLY A 225 -23.17 7.13 -2.73
C GLY A 225 -22.95 5.81 -2.00
N PRO A 226 -23.42 4.70 -2.60
CA PRO A 226 -23.23 3.37 -2.04
C PRO A 226 -21.76 2.99 -1.87
N TRP A 227 -21.41 2.58 -0.65
CA TRP A 227 -20.11 1.98 -0.40
C TRP A 227 -19.97 0.66 -1.18
N ARG A 228 -18.81 0.47 -1.82
CA ARG A 228 -18.56 -0.63 -2.78
C ARG A 228 -17.58 -1.68 -2.27
N GLY A 229 -17.37 -1.74 -0.96
CA GLY A 229 -16.36 -2.59 -0.32
C GLY A 229 -15.06 -1.84 -0.06
N SER A 230 -14.09 -2.55 0.51
CA SER A 230 -12.84 -1.97 1.04
C SER A 230 -11.97 -1.35 -0.05
N ASP A 231 -12.08 -1.83 -1.29
CA ASP A 231 -11.40 -1.29 -2.48
C ASP A 231 -12.27 -0.28 -3.25
N GLY A 232 -13.38 0.17 -2.67
CA GLY A 232 -14.34 1.08 -3.30
C GLY A 232 -13.87 2.53 -3.35
N ASP A 233 -14.40 3.30 -4.31
CA ASP A 233 -14.09 4.73 -4.41
C ASP A 233 -14.58 5.50 -3.18
N VAL A 234 -13.73 6.40 -2.66
CA VAL A 234 -14.02 7.28 -1.52
C VAL A 234 -13.83 8.75 -1.91
N ASP A 235 -14.51 9.66 -1.23
CA ASP A 235 -14.46 11.11 -1.43
C ASP A 235 -13.40 11.81 -0.56
N ALA A 236 -13.04 11.25 0.59
CA ALA A 236 -11.95 11.73 1.42
C ALA A 236 -11.39 10.60 2.29
N GLU A 237 -10.12 10.69 2.65
CA GLU A 237 -9.46 9.76 3.57
C GLU A 237 -8.58 10.53 4.55
N LYS A 238 -8.48 10.03 5.78
CA LYS A 238 -7.45 10.46 6.73
C LYS A 238 -7.16 9.42 7.81
N ASP A 239 -6.03 9.54 8.50
CA ASP A 239 -5.88 8.91 9.81
C ASP A 239 -6.79 9.65 10.84
N PRO A 240 -7.76 8.98 11.49
CA PRO A 240 -8.62 9.58 12.51
C PRO A 240 -7.86 10.03 13.77
N ASN A 241 -6.66 9.52 14.02
CA ASN A 241 -5.80 9.86 15.15
C ASN A 241 -4.89 11.05 14.87
N GLU A 242 -4.77 11.48 13.61
CA GLU A 242 -3.95 12.63 13.23
C GLU A 242 -4.77 13.92 13.01
N PRO A 243 -4.17 15.10 13.25
CA PRO A 243 -4.76 16.38 12.86
C PRO A 243 -4.97 16.44 11.34
N LEU A 244 -6.13 16.95 10.91
CA LEU A 244 -6.44 17.12 9.49
C LEU A 244 -5.39 17.99 8.78
N GLY A 245 -5.04 17.60 7.55
CA GLY A 245 -4.10 18.34 6.70
C GLY A 245 -2.66 18.28 7.20
N LEU A 246 -2.31 17.38 8.13
CA LEU A 246 -0.92 17.07 8.45
C LEU A 246 -0.25 16.36 7.26
N ALA A 247 -0.95 15.39 6.69
CA ALA A 247 -0.64 14.70 5.45
C ALA A 247 -1.80 14.80 4.46
N LEU A 248 -1.56 14.40 3.21
CA LEU A 248 -2.58 14.22 2.18
C LEU A 248 -2.73 12.72 1.97
N ASP A 249 -3.60 12.08 2.74
CA ASP A 249 -3.66 10.61 2.80
C ASP A 249 -4.25 9.99 1.53
N SER A 250 -5.04 10.77 0.77
CA SER A 250 -5.53 10.36 -0.55
C SER A 250 -4.63 10.86 -1.68
N TRP A 251 -4.34 9.95 -2.64
CA TRP A 251 -3.67 10.28 -3.90
C TRP A 251 -4.37 11.38 -4.71
N ARG A 252 -5.70 11.45 -4.63
CA ARG A 252 -6.46 12.49 -5.32
C ARG A 252 -6.16 13.88 -4.76
N ASP A 253 -6.13 14.00 -3.43
CA ASP A 253 -5.87 15.26 -2.74
C ASP A 253 -4.45 15.76 -2.97
N ALA A 254 -3.49 14.84 -2.90
CA ALA A 254 -2.11 15.06 -3.29
C ALA A 254 -1.97 15.60 -4.72
N THR A 255 -2.71 15.00 -5.65
CA THR A 255 -2.68 15.38 -7.06
C THR A 255 -3.28 16.76 -7.29
N TYR A 256 -4.35 17.13 -6.57
CA TYR A 256 -4.87 18.51 -6.61
C TYR A 256 -3.82 19.52 -6.15
N VAL A 257 -3.16 19.26 -5.02
CA VAL A 257 -2.12 20.15 -4.52
C VAL A 257 -0.96 20.22 -5.50
N ALA A 258 -0.50 19.10 -6.07
CA ALA A 258 0.51 19.08 -7.13
C ALA A 258 0.12 19.91 -8.36
N GLY A 259 -1.15 19.84 -8.78
CA GLY A 259 -1.72 20.68 -9.82
C GLY A 259 -1.62 22.17 -9.48
N ALA A 260 -2.03 22.56 -8.27
CA ALA A 260 -1.88 23.93 -7.76
C ALA A 260 -0.41 24.42 -7.78
N LEU A 261 0.52 23.55 -7.40
CA LEU A 261 1.95 23.84 -7.37
C LEU A 261 2.54 23.99 -8.78
N SER A 262 1.90 23.43 -9.81
CA SER A 262 2.34 23.52 -11.22
C SER A 262 2.12 24.89 -11.87
N GLY A 263 1.23 25.74 -11.33
CA GLY A 263 0.97 27.07 -11.91
C GLY A 263 2.21 27.98 -11.91
N ALA A 264 2.34 28.84 -12.93
CA ALA A 264 3.51 29.71 -13.14
C ALA A 264 3.72 30.81 -12.06
N GLY A 265 2.68 31.09 -11.28
CA GLY A 265 2.76 32.01 -10.14
C GLY A 265 3.75 31.54 -9.06
N THR A 266 4.49 32.46 -8.45
CA THR A 266 5.51 32.15 -7.43
C THR A 266 4.96 31.96 -6.02
N VAL A 267 3.71 32.38 -5.76
CA VAL A 267 3.07 32.34 -4.43
C VAL A 267 1.57 32.03 -4.61
N LEU A 268 1.02 31.16 -3.77
CA LEU A 268 -0.42 30.94 -3.65
C LEU A 268 -1.00 31.93 -2.63
N ARG A 269 -1.84 32.86 -3.09
CA ARG A 269 -2.51 33.85 -2.24
C ARG A 269 -3.98 33.54 -2.04
N ARG A 270 -4.64 33.02 -3.08
CA ARG A 270 -6.05 32.67 -3.02
C ARG A 270 -6.31 31.40 -3.81
N VAL A 271 -6.87 30.41 -3.11
CA VAL A 271 -7.22 29.11 -3.70
C VAL A 271 -8.71 28.88 -3.54
N LEU A 272 -9.33 28.42 -4.61
CA LEU A 272 -10.71 27.92 -4.59
C LEU A 272 -10.66 26.40 -4.58
N VAL A 273 -11.42 25.76 -3.70
CA VAL A 273 -11.63 24.32 -3.66
C VAL A 273 -13.11 24.04 -3.96
N CYS A 274 -13.36 23.24 -4.99
CA CYS A 274 -14.66 22.76 -5.40
C CYS A 274 -14.95 21.44 -4.70
N GLY A 275 -15.91 21.45 -3.77
CA GLY A 275 -16.22 20.35 -2.87
C GLY A 275 -15.39 20.39 -1.59
N CYS A 276 -15.98 19.95 -0.49
CA CYS A 276 -15.32 19.95 0.82
C CYS A 276 -14.34 18.78 0.98
N ALA A 277 -14.70 17.58 0.48
CA ALA A 277 -13.88 16.37 0.47
C ALA A 277 -13.12 16.13 1.80
N GLY A 278 -13.83 16.14 2.93
CA GLY A 278 -13.24 15.96 4.27
C GLY A 278 -12.34 17.12 4.75
N GLY A 279 -11.99 18.06 3.88
CA GLY A 279 -11.23 19.27 4.21
C GLY A 279 -9.71 19.11 4.23
N ALA A 280 -9.15 18.01 3.71
CA ALA A 280 -7.71 17.73 3.74
C ALA A 280 -6.92 18.78 2.93
N VAL A 281 -7.25 18.97 1.66
CA VAL A 281 -6.63 19.98 0.77
C VAL A 281 -6.66 21.41 1.36
N PRO A 282 -7.83 21.97 1.76
CA PRO A 282 -7.85 23.33 2.28
C PRO A 282 -7.08 23.47 3.60
N THR A 283 -7.09 22.45 4.46
CA THR A 283 -6.33 22.47 5.72
C THR A 283 -4.83 22.35 5.48
N PHE A 284 -4.40 21.51 4.54
CA PHE A 284 -3.00 21.36 4.16
C PHE A 284 -2.43 22.68 3.61
N LEU A 285 -3.14 23.31 2.67
CA LEU A 285 -2.69 24.56 2.05
C LEU A 285 -2.55 25.69 3.08
N THR A 286 -3.52 25.83 3.98
CA THR A 286 -3.47 26.86 5.03
C THR A 286 -2.34 26.61 6.03
N ARG A 287 -2.03 25.34 6.32
CA ARG A 287 -0.98 24.94 7.25
C ARG A 287 0.44 25.14 6.71
N TYR A 288 0.67 24.80 5.46
CA TYR A 288 2.03 24.67 4.91
C TYR A 288 2.44 25.75 3.91
N CYS A 289 1.53 26.62 3.46
CA CYS A 289 1.95 27.78 2.68
C CYS A 289 2.69 28.79 3.59
N PRO A 290 3.96 29.15 3.29
CA PRO A 290 4.88 29.87 4.17
C PRO A 290 4.50 31.34 4.40
N GLU A 291 3.66 31.91 3.54
CA GLU A 291 2.97 33.16 3.84
C GLU A 291 1.68 32.79 4.60
N ALA A 292 1.61 33.07 5.90
CA ALA A 292 0.42 32.90 6.76
C ALA A 292 -0.79 33.75 6.33
N SER A 293 -1.20 33.67 5.05
CA SER A 293 -2.18 34.51 4.39
C SER A 293 -2.79 33.92 3.11
N VAL A 294 -2.56 32.63 2.79
CA VAL A 294 -3.33 32.00 1.71
C VAL A 294 -4.79 31.96 2.14
N VAL A 295 -5.65 32.56 1.33
CA VAL A 295 -7.09 32.56 1.55
C VAL A 295 -7.67 31.37 0.80
N VAL A 296 -8.18 30.39 1.54
CA VAL A 296 -8.78 29.21 0.94
C VAL A 296 -10.31 29.31 1.02
N ASP A 297 -10.92 29.39 -0.15
CA ASP A 297 -12.35 29.41 -0.32
C ASP A 297 -12.82 28.04 -0.78
N VAL A 298 -13.80 27.48 -0.10
CA VAL A 298 -14.41 26.19 -0.44
C VAL A 298 -15.86 26.44 -0.83
N VAL A 299 -16.29 25.88 -1.95
CA VAL A 299 -17.69 25.89 -2.35
C VAL A 299 -18.19 24.47 -2.33
N GLU A 300 -19.17 24.22 -1.46
CA GLU A 300 -19.81 22.92 -1.29
C GLU A 300 -21.32 23.11 -1.42
N SER A 301 -21.96 22.35 -2.28
CA SER A 301 -23.41 22.45 -2.50
C SER A 301 -24.21 21.78 -1.38
N ASP A 302 -23.62 20.78 -0.72
CA ASP A 302 -24.27 19.97 0.29
C ASP A 302 -23.76 20.27 1.70
N GLU A 303 -24.59 20.94 2.48
CA GLU A 303 -24.29 21.31 3.87
C GLU A 303 -23.95 20.09 4.75
N VAL A 304 -24.47 18.90 4.43
CA VAL A 304 -24.15 17.68 5.19
C VAL A 304 -22.69 17.26 5.00
N LEU A 305 -22.10 17.44 3.82
CA LEU A 305 -20.69 17.14 3.62
C LEU A 305 -19.80 18.07 4.46
N VAL A 306 -20.20 19.32 4.62
CA VAL A 306 -19.51 20.29 5.50
C VAL A 306 -19.64 19.87 6.97
N GLU A 307 -20.86 19.52 7.41
CA GLU A 307 -21.12 19.04 8.77
C GLU A 307 -20.30 17.78 9.12
N LEU A 308 -20.26 16.80 8.22
CA LEU A 308 -19.48 15.58 8.40
C LEU A 308 -17.97 15.87 8.40
N SER A 309 -17.49 16.78 7.56
CA SER A 309 -16.09 17.20 7.52
C SER A 309 -15.68 17.89 8.84
N GLU A 310 -16.50 18.78 9.38
CA GLU A 310 -16.25 19.40 10.68
C GLU A 310 -16.28 18.38 11.82
N THR A 311 -17.30 17.51 11.83
CA THR A 311 -17.57 16.58 12.94
C THR A 311 -16.59 15.42 12.99
N HIS A 312 -16.31 14.80 11.84
CA HIS A 312 -15.59 13.53 11.78
C HIS A 312 -14.17 13.66 11.22
N PHE A 313 -13.90 14.67 10.41
CA PHE A 313 -12.56 14.92 9.85
C PHE A 313 -11.79 16.01 10.60
N GLY A 314 -12.48 16.86 11.36
CA GLY A 314 -11.87 17.91 12.16
C GLY A 314 -11.56 19.19 11.36
N LEU A 315 -12.29 19.41 10.27
CA LEU A 315 -12.19 20.66 9.49
C LEU A 315 -12.55 21.86 10.38
N ALA A 316 -11.63 22.81 10.49
CA ALA A 316 -11.87 24.09 11.15
C ALA A 316 -12.10 25.17 10.08
N CYS A 317 -13.34 25.61 9.89
CA CYS A 317 -13.69 26.59 8.88
C CYS A 317 -14.68 27.66 9.37
N ALA A 318 -14.76 28.76 8.62
CA ALA A 318 -15.82 29.74 8.77
C ALA A 318 -16.90 29.50 7.71
N ARG A 319 -18.13 29.18 8.14
CA ARG A 319 -19.29 29.12 7.25
C ARG A 319 -19.71 30.53 6.85
N MET A 320 -19.63 30.83 5.56
CA MET A 320 -19.89 32.13 4.98
C MET A 320 -21.35 32.25 4.53
N ARG A 321 -21.87 33.48 4.50
CA ARG A 321 -23.22 33.75 3.99
C ARG A 321 -23.20 34.16 2.52
N ALA A 322 -24.30 33.90 1.81
CA ALA A 322 -24.44 34.25 0.40
C ALA A 322 -24.31 35.76 0.11
N ASP A 323 -24.62 36.63 1.09
CA ASP A 323 -24.47 38.08 0.99
C ASP A 323 -23.05 38.58 1.32
N GLU A 324 -22.19 37.70 1.87
CA GLU A 324 -20.79 37.98 2.09
C GLU A 324 -20.00 37.73 0.80
N ASN A 325 -19.61 38.82 0.14
CA ASN A 325 -18.67 38.73 -0.98
C ASN A 325 -17.33 38.23 -0.45
N GLY A 326 -16.63 37.38 -1.21
CA GLY A 326 -15.31 36.84 -0.85
C GLY A 326 -14.20 37.89 -0.64
N SER A 327 -14.51 39.19 -0.74
CA SER A 327 -13.64 40.33 -0.39
C SER A 327 -13.68 40.72 1.11
N SER A 328 -14.56 40.13 1.92
CA SER A 328 -14.64 40.43 3.36
C SER A 328 -13.36 40.04 4.12
N GLY A 329 -12.96 40.91 5.06
CA GLY A 329 -11.67 40.87 5.76
C GLY A 329 -11.42 39.62 6.61
N ARG A 330 -10.13 39.42 6.94
CA ARG A 330 -9.55 38.24 7.61
C ARG A 330 -10.42 37.72 8.76
N CYS A 331 -10.86 36.46 8.66
CA CYS A 331 -11.32 35.69 9.80
C CYS A 331 -10.11 34.98 10.45
N HIS A 332 -10.23 34.63 11.73
CA HIS A 332 -9.15 33.98 12.50
C HIS A 332 -8.96 32.48 12.14
N SER A 333 -9.77 31.96 11.20
CA SER A 333 -9.67 30.62 10.60
C SER A 333 -9.37 30.77 9.10
N ASP A 334 -8.35 30.08 8.60
CA ASP A 334 -7.80 30.30 7.25
C ASP A 334 -8.66 29.70 6.11
N VAL A 335 -9.66 28.86 6.43
CA VAL A 335 -10.60 28.24 5.48
C VAL A 335 -12.00 28.85 5.59
N ARG A 336 -12.59 29.24 4.45
CA ARG A 336 -13.95 29.81 4.34
C ARG A 336 -14.81 28.90 3.47
N VAL A 337 -15.97 28.48 3.96
CA VAL A 337 -16.86 27.55 3.25
C VAL A 337 -18.17 28.23 2.90
N TRP A 338 -18.55 28.18 1.62
CA TRP A 338 -19.87 28.58 1.14
C TRP A 338 -20.70 27.32 0.85
N CYS A 339 -21.79 27.16 1.59
CA CYS A 339 -22.76 26.09 1.38
C CYS A 339 -23.79 26.51 0.33
N GLU A 340 -23.44 26.52 -0.95
CA GLU A 340 -24.33 26.94 -2.03
C GLU A 340 -23.95 26.35 -3.40
N ASP A 341 -24.87 26.46 -4.37
CA ASP A 341 -24.67 26.06 -5.77
C ASP A 341 -23.47 26.78 -6.41
N PHE A 342 -22.62 26.01 -7.10
CA PHE A 342 -21.35 26.53 -7.62
C PHE A 342 -21.57 27.62 -8.67
N VAL A 343 -22.56 27.46 -9.54
CA VAL A 343 -22.83 28.42 -10.62
C VAL A 343 -23.33 29.75 -10.06
N GLN A 344 -24.21 29.72 -9.07
CA GLN A 344 -24.73 30.93 -8.43
C GLN A 344 -23.62 31.70 -7.71
N TRP A 345 -22.82 31.00 -6.90
CA TRP A 345 -21.67 31.59 -6.22
C TRP A 345 -20.64 32.12 -7.23
N GLY A 346 -20.31 31.33 -8.24
CA GLY A 346 -19.28 31.63 -9.22
C GLY A 346 -19.58 32.87 -10.04
N ARG A 347 -20.83 33.02 -10.50
CA ARG A 347 -21.29 34.24 -11.20
C ARG A 347 -21.20 35.48 -10.32
N ARG A 348 -21.56 35.36 -9.04
CA ARG A 348 -21.49 36.47 -8.09
C ARG A 348 -20.04 36.87 -7.81
N SER A 349 -19.16 35.89 -7.58
CA SER A 349 -17.73 36.09 -7.35
C SER A 349 -17.02 36.67 -8.57
N ALA A 350 -17.34 36.20 -9.77
CA ALA A 350 -16.82 36.74 -11.03
C ALA A 350 -17.28 38.19 -11.26
N ALA A 351 -18.56 38.50 -10.98
CA ALA A 351 -19.08 39.87 -11.05
C ALA A 351 -18.41 40.82 -10.03
N ALA A 352 -17.96 40.29 -8.90
CA ALA A 352 -17.16 41.00 -7.90
C ALA A 352 -15.66 41.11 -8.27
N ALA A 353 -15.27 40.64 -9.47
CA ALA A 353 -13.89 40.62 -9.96
C ALA A 353 -12.91 39.88 -9.04
N ILE A 354 -13.37 38.83 -8.36
CA ILE A 354 -12.50 37.94 -7.58
C ILE A 354 -11.68 37.08 -8.54
N ARG A 355 -10.42 36.83 -8.18
CA ARG A 355 -9.47 36.01 -8.93
C ARG A 355 -8.75 35.02 -8.01
N TYR A 356 -8.49 33.82 -8.52
CA TYR A 356 -7.84 32.73 -7.81
C TYR A 356 -6.57 32.28 -8.53
N ASP A 357 -5.53 32.00 -7.76
CA ASP A 357 -4.26 31.50 -8.29
C ASP A 357 -4.38 30.01 -8.64
N ALA A 358 -5.23 29.29 -7.90
CA ALA A 358 -5.58 27.91 -8.18
C ALA A 358 -7.07 27.62 -7.93
N ILE A 359 -7.67 26.79 -8.77
CA ILE A 359 -9.00 26.20 -8.58
C ILE A 359 -8.83 24.68 -8.54
N LEU A 360 -9.19 24.04 -7.43
CA LEU A 360 -8.89 22.64 -7.14
C LEU A 360 -10.16 21.86 -6.84
N GLY A 361 -10.11 20.53 -6.92
CA GLY A 361 -11.17 19.66 -6.40
C GLY A 361 -11.97 18.96 -7.49
N ARG A 362 -13.22 18.60 -7.17
CA ARG A 362 -14.07 17.88 -8.12
C ARG A 362 -14.68 18.85 -9.13
N PHE A 363 -14.83 18.43 -10.39
CA PHE A 363 -15.56 19.22 -11.37
C PHE A 363 -17.03 19.40 -10.90
N PRO A 364 -17.53 20.64 -10.75
CA PRO A 364 -18.91 20.87 -10.34
C PRO A 364 -19.87 20.31 -11.41
N SER A 365 -20.76 19.39 -11.06
CA SER A 365 -21.63 18.69 -12.03
C SER A 365 -23.08 19.17 -12.02
N ASP A 366 -23.36 20.27 -11.33
CA ASP A 366 -24.70 20.81 -11.07
C ASP A 366 -25.29 21.62 -12.24
N ALA A 367 -24.52 21.85 -13.31
CA ALA A 367 -24.90 22.71 -14.42
C ALA A 367 -24.29 22.27 -15.76
N PRO A 368 -24.70 22.88 -16.91
CA PRO A 368 -24.05 22.61 -18.18
C PRO A 368 -22.55 22.91 -18.10
N VAL A 369 -21.72 21.97 -18.55
CA VAL A 369 -20.26 22.04 -18.58
C VAL A 369 -19.74 23.41 -19.01
N LYS A 370 -20.33 23.99 -20.06
CA LYS A 370 -19.93 25.30 -20.59
C LYS A 370 -20.12 26.43 -19.58
N ASP A 371 -21.22 26.45 -18.84
CA ASP A 371 -21.49 27.50 -17.85
C ASP A 371 -20.47 27.44 -16.71
N ILE A 372 -20.15 26.24 -16.25
CA ILE A 372 -19.12 25.99 -15.22
C ILE A 372 -17.74 26.42 -15.74
N TRP A 373 -17.44 26.09 -16.99
CA TRP A 373 -16.18 26.45 -17.61
C TRP A 373 -16.00 27.97 -17.76
N ASP A 374 -17.02 28.66 -18.27
CA ASP A 374 -17.01 30.12 -18.41
C ASP A 374 -16.79 30.79 -17.03
N ILE A 375 -17.31 30.20 -15.95
CA ILE A 375 -17.10 30.66 -14.58
C ILE A 375 -15.67 30.39 -14.10
N ILE A 376 -15.14 29.18 -14.31
CA ILE A 376 -13.75 28.82 -13.96
C ILE A 376 -12.79 29.79 -14.64
N CYS A 377 -12.90 29.98 -15.95
CA CYS A 377 -12.08 30.93 -16.71
C CYS A 377 -12.25 32.37 -16.22
N ALA A 378 -13.47 32.77 -15.85
CA ALA A 378 -13.71 34.10 -15.30
C ALA A 378 -13.20 34.28 -13.87
N LEU A 379 -12.91 33.21 -13.13
CA LEU A 379 -12.37 33.25 -11.76
C LEU A 379 -10.86 33.01 -11.70
N LEU A 380 -10.28 32.40 -12.71
CA LEU A 380 -8.85 32.10 -12.75
C LEU A 380 -8.02 33.38 -12.99
N ALA A 381 -6.91 33.51 -12.27
CA ALA A 381 -5.94 34.58 -12.51
C ALA A 381 -5.21 34.37 -13.85
N ASP A 382 -4.54 35.41 -14.36
CA ASP A 382 -3.88 35.38 -15.68
C ASP A 382 -2.83 34.26 -15.79
N ASP A 383 -2.13 33.92 -14.70
CA ASP A 383 -1.14 32.84 -14.59
C ASP A 383 -1.64 31.67 -13.73
N GLY A 384 -2.96 31.56 -13.55
CA GLY A 384 -3.60 30.58 -12.66
C GLY A 384 -3.72 29.18 -13.26
N VAL A 385 -3.96 28.21 -12.38
CA VAL A 385 -4.18 26.80 -12.75
C VAL A 385 -5.50 26.27 -12.19
N ALA A 386 -6.25 25.52 -13.00
CA ALA A 386 -7.42 24.76 -12.54
C ALA A 386 -7.10 23.26 -12.59
N ALA A 387 -7.14 22.55 -11.46
CA ALA A 387 -6.87 21.11 -11.37
C ALA A 387 -8.13 20.39 -10.87
N LEU A 388 -8.86 19.75 -11.78
CA LEU A 388 -10.20 19.21 -11.52
C LEU A 388 -10.29 17.72 -11.88
N SER A 389 -10.90 16.91 -11.02
CA SER A 389 -11.18 15.49 -11.31
C SER A 389 -12.67 15.24 -11.59
N SER A 390 -13.00 14.02 -12.06
CA SER A 390 -14.33 13.61 -12.51
C SER A 390 -14.89 14.40 -13.69
N CYS A 391 -14.01 15.00 -14.50
CA CYS A 391 -14.40 15.57 -15.79
C CYS A 391 -14.83 14.43 -16.73
N GLU A 392 -16.11 14.37 -17.09
CA GLU A 392 -16.55 13.52 -18.20
C GLU A 392 -15.89 13.97 -19.52
N GLY A 393 -15.89 13.11 -20.55
CA GLY A 393 -15.27 13.41 -21.84
C GLY A 393 -15.69 14.76 -22.41
N ASP A 394 -16.97 15.12 -22.28
CA ASP A 394 -17.52 16.42 -22.71
C ASP A 394 -16.93 17.62 -21.94
N ALA A 395 -16.63 17.44 -20.64
CA ALA A 395 -16.00 18.47 -19.81
C ALA A 395 -14.54 18.69 -20.19
N ALA A 396 -13.80 17.61 -20.38
CA ALA A 396 -12.43 17.68 -20.88
C ALA A 396 -12.39 18.26 -22.30
N GLU A 397 -13.30 17.86 -23.18
CA GLU A 397 -13.42 18.41 -24.53
C GLU A 397 -13.62 19.93 -24.49
N ALA A 398 -14.55 20.42 -23.68
CA ALA A 398 -14.77 21.86 -23.50
C ALA A 398 -13.49 22.61 -23.09
N MET A 399 -12.70 22.04 -22.17
CA MET A 399 -11.41 22.59 -21.74
C MET A 399 -10.36 22.58 -22.87
N THR A 400 -10.35 21.55 -23.73
CA THR A 400 -9.36 21.40 -24.83
C THR A 400 -9.66 22.24 -26.07
N THR A 401 -10.90 22.71 -26.28
CA THR A 401 -11.26 23.50 -27.48
C THR A 401 -10.46 24.79 -27.66
N GLU A 402 -9.80 25.29 -26.61
CA GLU A 402 -9.11 26.57 -26.61
C GLU A 402 -7.58 26.54 -26.80
N ASP A 403 -6.95 25.35 -26.87
CA ASP A 403 -5.53 25.06 -27.21
C ASP A 403 -5.08 23.88 -26.32
N GLU A 404 -4.88 22.70 -26.90
CA GLU A 404 -4.46 21.49 -26.19
C GLU A 404 -3.16 21.68 -25.39
N SER A 405 -2.32 22.66 -25.75
CA SER A 405 -1.10 22.98 -25.02
C SER A 405 -1.36 23.51 -23.59
N ARG A 406 -2.60 23.89 -23.25
CA ARG A 406 -2.99 24.39 -21.92
C ARG A 406 -3.55 23.31 -20.99
N VAL A 407 -3.85 22.11 -21.49
CA VAL A 407 -4.46 21.05 -20.70
C VAL A 407 -3.43 19.95 -20.44
N ARG A 408 -3.41 19.42 -19.22
CA ARG A 408 -2.53 18.35 -18.76
C ARG A 408 -3.32 17.35 -17.93
N LEU A 409 -2.90 16.09 -17.95
CA LEU A 409 -3.50 15.02 -17.17
C LEU A 409 -2.51 14.55 -16.09
N LEU A 410 -2.91 14.59 -14.83
CA LEU A 410 -2.15 14.06 -13.71
C LEU A 410 -2.75 12.76 -13.19
N ARG A 411 -1.89 11.77 -12.93
CA ARG A 411 -2.27 10.42 -12.50
C ARG A 411 -1.31 9.83 -11.46
N ASP A 412 -1.86 8.95 -10.65
CA ASP A 412 -1.15 8.01 -9.78
C ASP A 412 -0.51 6.88 -10.63
N PRO A 413 0.69 6.34 -10.30
CA PRO A 413 1.32 5.28 -11.08
C PRO A 413 0.49 4.00 -11.11
N GLU A 414 -0.28 3.73 -10.06
CA GLU A 414 -1.15 2.55 -9.93
C GLU A 414 -2.39 2.69 -10.82
N ASN A 415 -2.76 3.93 -11.19
CA ASN A 415 -3.82 4.24 -12.14
C ASN A 415 -3.34 4.30 -13.59
N MET A 416 -2.05 4.09 -13.86
CA MET A 416 -1.50 4.07 -15.21
C MET A 416 -1.51 2.65 -15.79
N THR A 417 -1.89 2.54 -17.06
CA THR A 417 -1.68 1.32 -17.86
C THR A 417 -0.43 1.48 -18.72
N PHE A 418 0.13 0.36 -19.19
CA PHE A 418 1.23 0.35 -20.17
C PHE A 418 0.90 1.12 -21.47
N GLU A 419 -0.38 1.39 -21.75
CA GLU A 419 -0.78 2.17 -22.93
C GLU A 419 -0.72 3.70 -22.68
N ASP A 420 -0.64 4.13 -21.42
CA ASP A 420 -0.66 5.52 -21.01
C ASP A 420 0.76 6.13 -20.89
N VAL A 421 1.79 5.30 -20.64
CA VAL A 421 3.21 5.69 -20.65
C VAL A 421 3.85 5.13 -21.92
N GLY A 422 4.29 5.99 -22.83
CA GLY A 422 4.73 5.57 -24.15
C GLY A 422 6.05 4.80 -24.16
N ASP A 423 5.99 3.49 -24.44
CA ASP A 423 7.13 2.68 -24.92
C ASP A 423 6.76 1.63 -26.01
N ARG A 424 5.59 1.75 -26.65
CA ARG A 424 5.25 0.97 -27.86
C ARG A 424 5.17 1.87 -29.11
N PRO A 425 6.02 1.67 -30.14
CA PRO A 425 6.03 2.53 -31.33
C PRO A 425 4.82 2.43 -32.27
N GLU A 426 3.86 1.51 -32.10
CA GLU A 426 2.81 1.33 -33.11
C GLU A 426 1.41 1.08 -32.54
N LYS A 427 0.51 2.02 -32.90
CA LYS A 427 -0.95 2.08 -32.69
C LYS A 427 -1.47 2.74 -31.41
N ARG A 428 -1.24 4.04 -31.28
CA ARG A 428 -2.32 5.00 -30.99
C ARG A 428 -2.00 6.32 -31.69
N ALA A 429 -2.78 6.69 -32.71
CA ALA A 429 -2.88 8.08 -33.10
C ALA A 429 -3.93 8.70 -32.17
N ARG A 430 -3.52 9.24 -31.02
CA ARG A 430 -4.39 10.01 -30.13
C ARG A 430 -3.89 11.44 -30.11
N ALA A 431 -4.73 12.34 -30.61
CA ALA A 431 -4.39 13.74 -30.79
C ALA A 431 -4.93 14.63 -29.65
N SER A 432 -5.69 14.13 -28.67
CA SER A 432 -6.28 14.98 -27.60
C SER A 432 -6.33 14.32 -26.22
N VAL A 433 -6.05 15.12 -25.18
CA VAL A 433 -6.12 14.74 -23.74
C VAL A 433 -7.49 14.19 -23.36
N ALA A 434 -8.57 14.67 -23.99
CA ALA A 434 -9.94 14.25 -23.71
C ALA A 434 -10.17 12.73 -23.91
N SER A 435 -9.48 12.12 -24.88
CA SER A 435 -9.62 10.69 -25.16
C SER A 435 -8.94 9.77 -24.14
N ASP A 436 -8.15 10.35 -23.24
CA ASP A 436 -7.40 9.62 -22.22
C ASP A 436 -8.04 9.77 -20.82
N VAL A 437 -8.87 10.78 -20.55
CA VAL A 437 -9.42 11.06 -19.20
C VAL A 437 -10.27 9.92 -18.65
N ARG A 438 -9.95 9.50 -17.42
CA ARG A 438 -10.75 8.61 -16.57
C ARG A 438 -11.39 9.39 -15.43
N ALA A 439 -12.39 8.78 -14.79
CA ALA A 439 -13.14 9.42 -13.69
C ALA A 439 -12.24 9.89 -12.52
N GLN A 440 -11.16 9.17 -12.21
CA GLN A 440 -10.23 9.49 -11.13
C GLN A 440 -9.01 10.34 -11.56
N ASP A 441 -8.88 10.64 -12.85
CA ASP A 441 -7.78 11.46 -13.33
C ASP A 441 -8.00 12.93 -12.97
N VAL A 442 -6.92 13.67 -12.70
CA VAL A 442 -6.97 15.11 -12.45
C VAL A 442 -6.53 15.85 -13.69
N VAL A 443 -7.44 16.63 -14.28
CA VAL A 443 -7.18 17.47 -15.44
C VAL A 443 -6.73 18.86 -14.97
N CYS A 444 -5.51 19.25 -15.32
CA CYS A 444 -4.95 20.57 -15.07
C CYS A 444 -5.08 21.46 -16.31
N TYR A 445 -5.62 22.67 -16.13
CA TYR A 445 -5.68 23.72 -17.15
C TYR A 445 -4.93 24.96 -16.71
N PHE A 446 -4.22 25.60 -17.65
CA PHE A 446 -3.45 26.83 -17.41
C PHE A 446 -4.03 28.03 -18.16
N ALA A 447 -4.27 29.14 -17.45
CA ALA A 447 -4.84 30.37 -18.03
C ALA A 447 -3.91 31.06 -19.06
N SER A 448 -2.60 31.03 -18.79
CA SER A 448 -1.53 31.43 -19.70
C SER A 448 -0.83 30.18 -20.25
N SER A 449 -0.19 30.29 -21.42
CA SER A 449 0.66 29.21 -21.91
C SER A 449 1.73 28.88 -20.87
N PRO A 450 1.81 27.62 -20.36
CA PRO A 450 3.06 27.13 -19.80
C PRO A 450 4.12 27.37 -20.89
N GLY A 451 5.28 27.93 -20.57
CA GLY A 451 6.33 28.14 -21.56
C GLY A 451 6.53 26.86 -22.39
N ASP A 452 6.73 26.99 -23.70
CA ASP A 452 6.91 25.86 -24.63
C ASP A 452 8.11 25.00 -24.21
N ASP A 453 7.89 24.08 -23.29
CA ASP A 453 8.69 22.89 -23.03
C ASP A 453 7.82 21.95 -22.19
N VAL A 454 7.90 20.68 -22.55
CA VAL A 454 7.33 19.51 -21.85
C VAL A 454 7.35 19.71 -20.34
N PHE A 455 6.30 19.29 -19.64
CA PHE A 455 6.22 19.33 -18.17
C PHE A 455 7.57 18.86 -17.58
N ASP A 456 8.33 19.81 -16.99
CA ASP A 456 9.69 19.58 -16.52
C ASP A 456 9.67 19.36 -15.00
N PRO A 457 10.05 18.17 -14.52
CA PRO A 457 10.11 17.86 -13.09
C PRO A 457 10.95 18.85 -12.28
N ALA A 458 12.03 19.37 -12.85
CA ALA A 458 12.89 20.33 -12.15
C ALA A 458 12.19 21.69 -11.97
N THR A 459 11.56 22.19 -13.02
CA THR A 459 10.76 23.42 -12.98
C THR A 459 9.56 23.29 -12.03
N TRP A 460 8.87 22.14 -12.03
CA TRP A 460 7.77 21.88 -11.10
C TRP A 460 8.26 21.86 -9.64
N MET A 461 9.36 21.16 -9.36
CA MET A 461 9.92 21.10 -8.00
C MET A 461 10.42 22.48 -7.53
N GLU A 462 10.97 23.29 -8.43
CA GLU A 462 11.31 24.69 -8.14
C GLU A 462 10.06 25.50 -7.76
N CYS A 463 8.95 25.34 -8.49
CA CYS A 463 7.68 25.97 -8.18
C CYS A 463 7.11 25.49 -6.83
N ALA A 464 7.14 24.18 -6.56
CA ALA A 464 6.73 23.61 -5.28
C ALA A 464 7.56 24.16 -4.12
N THR A 465 8.88 24.19 -4.26
CA THR A 465 9.80 24.75 -3.26
C THR A 465 9.54 26.24 -3.00
N LYS A 466 9.27 27.03 -4.05
CA LYS A 466 8.92 28.46 -3.90
C LYS A 466 7.60 28.66 -3.16
N LYS A 467 6.59 27.83 -3.45
CA LYS A 467 5.24 27.95 -2.89
C LYS A 467 5.10 27.37 -1.48
N LEU A 468 5.81 26.29 -1.15
CA LEU A 468 5.75 25.62 0.15
C LEU A 468 6.92 26.00 1.09
N GLY A 469 8.01 26.56 0.56
CA GLY A 469 9.20 26.89 1.35
C GLY A 469 9.80 25.63 1.99
N GLU A 470 10.18 25.71 3.27
CA GLU A 470 10.71 24.57 4.04
C GLU A 470 9.69 23.43 4.17
N ALA A 471 8.38 23.70 4.02
CA ALA A 471 7.36 22.67 4.08
C ALA A 471 7.29 21.80 2.82
N VAL A 472 8.07 22.09 1.77
CA VAL A 472 8.15 21.21 0.58
C VAL A 472 8.61 19.81 0.95
N GLU A 473 9.40 19.64 2.02
CA GLU A 473 9.81 18.34 2.53
C GLU A 473 8.64 17.51 3.08
N ARG A 474 7.55 18.17 3.47
CA ARG A 474 6.30 17.53 3.93
C ARG A 474 5.35 17.21 2.79
N PHE A 475 5.69 17.58 1.55
CA PHE A 475 4.92 17.21 0.36
C PHE A 475 5.51 15.92 -0.23
N PRO A 476 4.88 14.75 0.02
CA PRO A 476 5.55 13.47 -0.18
C PRO A 476 5.41 12.97 -1.63
N TYR A 477 5.30 13.85 -2.62
CA TYR A 477 5.08 13.46 -4.01
C TYR A 477 6.10 14.10 -4.95
N ARG A 478 6.45 13.34 -5.97
CA ARG A 478 7.35 13.74 -7.05
C ARG A 478 6.80 13.25 -8.39
N VAL A 479 7.45 13.63 -9.47
CA VAL A 479 7.05 13.21 -10.81
C VAL A 479 7.73 11.88 -11.13
N ALA A 480 6.95 10.85 -11.40
CA ALA A 480 7.40 9.51 -11.79
C ALA A 480 7.75 9.43 -13.27
N GLY A 481 7.03 10.16 -14.12
CA GLY A 481 7.22 10.16 -15.56
C GLY A 481 6.23 11.06 -16.29
N CYS A 482 6.51 11.33 -17.56
CA CYS A 482 5.61 12.05 -18.45
C CYS A 482 5.57 11.36 -19.82
N ASP A 483 4.49 11.54 -20.57
CA ASP A 483 4.47 11.12 -21.98
C ASP A 483 5.40 12.01 -22.82
N ILE A 484 5.65 11.58 -24.06
CA ILE A 484 6.60 12.25 -24.98
C ILE A 484 6.17 13.67 -25.39
N HIS A 485 4.91 14.04 -25.13
CA HIS A 485 4.38 15.39 -25.40
C HIS A 485 4.21 16.22 -24.12
N GLY A 486 4.45 15.63 -22.94
CA GLY A 486 4.22 16.25 -21.64
C GLY A 486 2.75 16.50 -21.31
N CYS A 487 1.81 15.91 -22.04
CA CYS A 487 0.36 15.98 -21.88
C CYS A 487 -0.14 15.12 -20.71
N VAL A 488 0.54 14.01 -20.42
CA VAL A 488 0.23 13.10 -19.31
C VAL A 488 1.42 13.04 -18.38
N THR A 489 1.18 13.25 -17.09
CA THR A 489 2.20 13.25 -16.04
C THR A 489 1.78 12.32 -14.92
N VAL A 490 2.74 11.52 -14.45
CA VAL A 490 2.56 10.55 -13.37
C VAL A 490 3.23 11.10 -12.12
N LEU A 491 2.51 11.13 -11.00
CA LEU A 491 3.06 11.44 -9.69
C LEU A 491 3.45 10.14 -8.99
N ASP A 492 4.54 10.08 -8.26
CA ASP A 492 4.93 8.95 -7.41
C ASP A 492 5.18 9.46 -5.98
N TYR A 493 5.01 8.57 -5.03
CA TYR A 493 5.22 8.86 -3.61
C TYR A 493 6.72 8.88 -3.33
N ALA A 494 7.21 9.97 -2.75
CA ALA A 494 8.62 10.26 -2.54
C ALA A 494 9.31 9.31 -1.53
N GLU A 495 8.57 8.56 -0.71
CA GLU A 495 9.17 7.52 0.15
C GLU A 495 9.63 6.27 -0.61
N ARG A 496 9.35 6.14 -1.91
CA ARG A 496 9.76 4.97 -2.69
C ARG A 496 11.20 5.02 -3.23
N ASP A 497 11.98 6.06 -2.91
CA ASP A 497 13.40 6.11 -3.28
C ASP A 497 14.35 5.98 -2.08
N ALA A 498 15.09 4.87 -2.08
CA ALA A 498 16.33 4.71 -1.33
C ALA A 498 17.47 5.69 -1.79
N ASN A 499 17.14 6.69 -2.63
CA ASN A 499 18.05 7.66 -3.23
C ASN A 499 17.92 9.09 -2.66
N ASN A 500 17.07 9.33 -1.66
CA ASN A 500 16.85 10.68 -1.10
C ASN A 500 18.05 11.31 -0.36
N GLU A 501 19.18 10.60 -0.19
CA GLU A 501 20.40 11.19 0.38
C GLU A 501 21.12 12.18 -0.56
N ALA A 502 20.80 12.18 -1.87
CA ALA A 502 21.48 13.06 -2.83
C ALA A 502 20.93 14.50 -2.87
N ASN A 503 19.69 14.75 -2.43
CA ASN A 503 18.99 16.03 -2.68
C ASN A 503 18.51 16.80 -1.44
N GLY A 504 18.87 16.37 -0.22
CA GLY A 504 18.68 17.19 0.98
C GLY A 504 17.22 17.50 1.31
N ILE A 505 16.30 16.55 1.10
CA ILE A 505 14.90 16.64 1.53
C ILE A 505 14.76 15.77 2.80
N GLY A 506 14.46 16.42 3.92
CA GLY A 506 14.31 15.79 5.24
C GLY A 506 13.25 14.69 5.31
N ARG A 507 13.52 13.66 6.12
CA ARG A 507 12.62 12.54 6.42
C ARG A 507 11.30 13.03 7.06
N ILE A 508 10.18 12.45 6.64
CA ILE A 508 8.95 12.40 7.43
C ILE A 508 9.18 11.40 8.56
N ASP A 509 9.12 11.91 9.79
CA ASP A 509 9.23 11.14 11.03
C ASP A 509 7.92 10.39 11.26
N ALA A 510 7.81 9.18 10.71
CA ALA A 510 6.91 8.16 11.21
C ALA A 510 7.70 7.37 12.26
N SER A 511 7.51 7.71 13.53
CA SER A 511 8.03 6.95 14.66
C SER A 511 7.50 5.51 14.58
N ASN A 512 8.30 4.64 13.98
CA ASN A 512 7.95 3.25 13.66
C ASN A 512 8.38 2.37 14.85
N ALA A 513 7.43 1.68 15.47
CA ALA A 513 7.56 0.89 16.70
C ALA A 513 8.47 -0.38 16.57
N ALA A 514 9.34 -0.45 15.56
CA ALA A 514 10.30 -1.56 15.42
C ALA A 514 11.35 -1.59 16.54
N TRP A 515 11.58 -0.45 17.21
CA TRP A 515 12.62 -0.30 18.25
C TRP A 515 12.09 -0.22 19.68
N ASP A 516 10.77 -0.09 19.88
CA ASP A 516 10.14 -0.10 21.23
C ASP A 516 10.31 -1.46 21.94
N ALA A 517 10.73 -2.51 21.24
CA ALA A 517 11.14 -3.79 21.83
C ALA A 517 12.47 -3.72 22.60
N PHE A 518 13.18 -2.58 22.59
CA PHE A 518 14.55 -2.45 23.10
C PHE A 518 14.81 -1.24 24.02
N ASP A 519 13.76 -0.57 24.51
CA ASP A 519 13.90 0.65 25.31
C ASP A 519 14.59 0.45 26.70
N ASP A 520 15.46 1.42 27.03
CA ASP A 520 16.19 1.79 28.26
C ASP A 520 16.46 0.80 29.41
N GLY A 521 16.86 -0.44 29.09
CA GLY A 521 17.55 -1.32 30.05
C GLY A 521 19.06 -0.99 30.19
N PRO A 522 19.66 -1.06 31.40
CA PRO A 522 21.07 -0.71 31.59
C PRO A 522 21.99 -1.59 30.73
N MET A 523 22.74 -0.96 29.82
CA MET A 523 23.68 -1.65 28.94
C MET A 523 24.77 -2.36 29.75
N ALA A 524 25.08 -3.60 29.36
CA ALA A 524 26.27 -4.29 29.84
C ALA A 524 27.51 -3.56 29.29
N HIS A 525 28.11 -2.70 30.11
CA HIS A 525 29.25 -1.88 29.74
C HIS A 525 30.47 -2.73 29.37
N SER A 526 30.80 -2.76 28.08
CA SER A 526 32.17 -2.94 27.60
C SER A 526 32.98 -1.69 27.98
N ASN A 527 34.20 -1.86 28.50
CA ASN A 527 35.12 -0.76 28.83
C ASN A 527 35.78 -0.11 27.59
N ALA A 528 35.59 -0.70 26.39
CA ALA A 528 35.94 -0.09 25.12
C ALA A 528 34.65 0.49 24.52
N GLU A 529 34.61 1.81 24.28
CA GLU A 529 33.42 2.52 23.75
C GLU A 529 33.46 2.66 22.21
N ASN A 530 34.54 2.24 21.56
CA ASN A 530 34.77 2.51 20.14
C ASN A 530 34.45 1.31 19.24
N VAL A 531 33.37 1.39 18.48
CA VAL A 531 32.95 0.34 17.53
C VAL A 531 33.91 0.13 16.35
N PHE A 532 34.87 1.04 16.15
CA PHE A 532 35.93 0.89 15.15
C PHE A 532 37.14 0.09 15.66
N ASP A 533 37.10 -0.36 16.92
CA ASP A 533 38.12 -1.22 17.51
C ASP A 533 37.67 -2.70 17.50
N ALA A 534 38.56 -3.60 17.12
CA ALA A 534 38.31 -5.03 17.24
C ALA A 534 38.08 -5.45 18.69
N GLU A 535 38.68 -4.77 19.68
CA GLU A 535 38.46 -5.06 21.10
C GLU A 535 36.98 -4.93 21.51
N TYR A 536 36.27 -3.93 20.96
CA TYR A 536 34.84 -3.73 21.20
C TYR A 536 34.02 -4.95 20.76
N TRP A 537 34.20 -5.37 19.52
CA TRP A 537 33.44 -6.50 18.97
C TRP A 537 33.86 -7.83 19.60
N ASN A 538 35.15 -8.01 19.91
CA ASN A 538 35.64 -9.20 20.58
C ASN A 538 35.08 -9.33 22.01
N ALA A 539 34.76 -8.23 22.69
CA ALA A 539 34.10 -8.28 24.00
C ALA A 539 32.70 -8.93 23.91
N ILE A 540 32.01 -8.79 22.78
CA ILE A 540 30.69 -9.40 22.52
C ILE A 540 30.84 -10.81 21.94
N LEU A 541 31.75 -11.00 20.98
CA LEU A 541 31.73 -12.13 20.06
C LEU A 541 32.73 -13.25 20.41
N SER A 542 33.86 -12.94 21.07
CA SER A 542 34.98 -13.89 21.23
C SER A 542 34.60 -15.14 22.02
N ALA A 543 33.77 -14.99 23.06
CA ALA A 543 33.26 -16.10 23.86
C ALA A 543 32.32 -17.04 23.08
N HIS A 544 31.83 -16.59 21.92
CA HIS A 544 30.84 -17.29 21.09
C HIS A 544 31.47 -17.96 19.85
N GLY A 545 32.80 -17.95 19.73
CA GLY A 545 33.52 -18.55 18.59
C GLY A 545 33.67 -17.60 17.40
N CYS A 546 33.30 -16.33 17.55
CA CYS A 546 33.49 -15.28 16.55
C CYS A 546 34.61 -14.35 17.03
N SER A 547 35.66 -14.15 16.23
CA SER A 547 36.73 -13.20 16.56
C SER A 547 36.95 -12.18 15.45
N ILE A 548 37.57 -11.06 15.81
CA ILE A 548 37.94 -9.98 14.90
C ILE A 548 39.45 -9.78 15.05
N SER A 549 40.19 -10.03 13.99
CA SER A 549 41.64 -9.77 13.91
C SER A 549 41.93 -8.38 13.33
N ASN A 550 42.97 -7.73 13.82
CA ASN A 550 43.39 -6.37 13.41
C ASN A 550 44.18 -6.34 12.08
N GLY A 551 44.07 -7.38 11.23
CA GLY A 551 44.84 -7.51 10.00
C GLY A 551 44.46 -8.73 9.17
N SER A 552 45.06 -8.89 7.97
CA SER A 552 44.78 -9.91 6.96
C SER A 552 45.21 -11.35 7.33
N ASP A 553 45.25 -11.70 8.62
CA ASP A 553 45.74 -12.99 9.13
C ASP A 553 44.66 -14.10 9.12
N SER A 554 43.53 -13.88 8.45
CA SER A 554 42.52 -14.91 8.24
C SER A 554 43.07 -16.01 7.31
N HIS A 555 43.20 -17.22 7.84
CA HIS A 555 43.53 -18.41 7.06
C HIS A 555 42.33 -18.78 6.17
N PHE A 556 42.57 -18.93 4.86
CA PHE A 556 41.57 -19.39 3.88
C PHE A 556 42.01 -20.75 3.34
N ASP A 557 41.18 -21.76 3.52
CA ASP A 557 41.43 -23.11 3.01
C ASP A 557 41.01 -23.24 1.54
N GLU A 558 41.56 -24.23 0.84
CA GLU A 558 41.08 -24.60 -0.50
C GLU A 558 39.68 -25.24 -0.38
N VAL A 559 38.71 -24.73 -1.14
CA VAL A 559 37.30 -25.11 -1.04
C VAL A 559 36.99 -26.20 -2.06
N ASP A 560 36.52 -27.37 -1.60
CA ASP A 560 36.06 -28.43 -2.49
C ASP A 560 34.66 -28.12 -3.05
N THR A 561 34.60 -27.82 -4.34
CA THR A 561 33.35 -27.52 -5.05
C THR A 561 32.76 -28.73 -5.78
N SER A 562 33.31 -29.93 -5.60
CA SER A 562 32.89 -31.14 -6.33
C SER A 562 31.41 -31.49 -6.13
N ALA A 563 30.86 -31.18 -4.95
CA ALA A 563 29.44 -31.36 -4.67
C ALA A 563 28.57 -30.35 -5.46
N THR A 564 29.00 -29.09 -5.49
CA THR A 564 28.35 -27.98 -6.17
C THR A 564 28.31 -28.13 -7.69
N VAL A 565 29.39 -28.66 -8.28
CA VAL A 565 29.45 -28.87 -9.74
C VAL A 565 28.34 -29.80 -10.25
N ARG A 566 27.85 -30.73 -9.42
CA ARG A 566 26.74 -31.63 -9.79
C ARG A 566 25.40 -30.90 -9.92
N HIS A 567 25.28 -29.69 -9.37
CA HIS A 567 24.06 -28.90 -9.35
C HIS A 567 23.95 -27.92 -10.54
N ILE A 568 24.98 -27.79 -11.38
CA ILE A 568 24.98 -26.83 -12.51
C ILE A 568 23.81 -27.08 -13.45
N ASP A 569 23.60 -28.32 -13.87
CA ASP A 569 22.51 -28.67 -14.78
C ASP A 569 21.13 -28.44 -14.10
N THR A 570 21.02 -28.74 -12.81
CA THR A 570 19.79 -28.47 -12.04
C THR A 570 19.51 -26.99 -11.91
N LEU A 571 20.52 -26.15 -11.66
CA LEU A 571 20.35 -24.69 -11.62
C LEU A 571 19.87 -24.16 -12.97
N HIS A 572 20.43 -24.68 -14.07
CA HIS A 572 20.04 -24.28 -15.42
C HIS A 572 18.59 -24.67 -15.75
N ASP A 573 18.21 -25.91 -15.43
CA ASP A 573 16.94 -26.50 -15.83
C ASP A 573 15.79 -26.07 -14.89
N GLU A 574 16.03 -26.08 -13.58
CA GLU A 574 15.02 -25.83 -12.55
C GLU A 574 15.08 -24.40 -11.99
N GLY A 575 16.20 -23.68 -12.17
CA GLY A 575 16.40 -22.33 -11.66
C GLY A 575 16.91 -22.25 -10.21
N TYR A 576 16.92 -23.37 -9.47
CA TYR A 576 17.37 -23.43 -8.07
C TYR A 576 18.04 -24.76 -7.73
N VAL A 577 18.81 -24.75 -6.64
CA VAL A 577 19.56 -25.91 -6.12
C VAL A 577 19.53 -25.91 -4.59
N TRP A 578 19.49 -27.09 -3.96
CA TRP A 578 19.56 -27.17 -2.50
C TRP A 578 20.03 -28.53 -1.96
N GLY A 579 20.59 -28.53 -0.74
CA GLY A 579 20.66 -29.71 0.14
C GLY A 579 22.05 -30.16 0.57
N ASP A 580 23.10 -29.94 -0.23
CA ASP A 580 24.47 -30.35 0.13
C ASP A 580 25.05 -29.43 1.22
N VAL A 581 25.59 -30.00 2.29
CA VAL A 581 26.30 -29.23 3.34
C VAL A 581 27.65 -28.79 2.81
N ILE A 582 27.79 -27.49 2.56
CA ILE A 582 28.99 -26.87 1.98
C ILE A 582 29.80 -26.07 3.01
N ILE A 583 29.18 -25.69 4.14
CA ILE A 583 29.85 -24.99 5.24
C ILE A 583 29.92 -25.90 6.48
N PRO A 584 31.11 -26.08 7.10
CA PRO A 584 31.26 -26.86 8.31
C PRO A 584 30.40 -26.37 9.48
N SER A 585 29.94 -27.32 10.30
CA SER A 585 29.08 -27.05 11.47
C SER A 585 29.72 -26.15 12.52
N GLU A 586 31.05 -26.13 12.62
CA GLU A 586 31.79 -25.24 13.51
C GLU A 586 31.55 -23.77 13.15
N GLN A 587 31.66 -23.43 11.86
CA GLN A 587 31.47 -22.06 11.38
C GLN A 587 30.01 -21.63 11.48
N THR A 588 29.05 -22.49 11.12
CA THR A 588 27.62 -22.15 11.25
C THR A 588 27.19 -22.03 12.71
N THR A 589 27.74 -22.85 13.61
CA THR A 589 27.51 -22.74 15.06
C THR A 589 28.07 -21.43 15.62
N ALA A 590 29.28 -21.04 15.21
CA ALA A 590 29.89 -19.79 15.62
C ALA A 590 29.04 -18.58 15.18
N LEU A 591 28.66 -18.53 13.90
CA LEU A 591 27.78 -17.47 13.37
C LEU A 591 26.44 -17.39 14.10
N ARG A 592 25.79 -18.54 14.35
CA ARG A 592 24.53 -18.59 15.09
C ARG A 592 24.65 -17.99 16.49
N ARG A 593 25.66 -18.44 17.25
CA ARG A 593 25.92 -17.93 18.61
C ARG A 593 26.34 -16.46 18.60
N GLY A 594 27.06 -16.02 17.58
CA GLY A 594 27.43 -14.62 17.38
C GLY A 594 26.21 -13.73 17.13
N ILE A 595 25.27 -14.17 16.29
CA ILE A 595 23.99 -13.47 16.08
C ILE A 595 23.19 -13.40 17.40
N GLU A 596 23.09 -14.50 18.15
CA GLU A 596 22.44 -14.51 19.46
C GLU A 596 23.06 -13.47 20.41
N ALA A 597 24.39 -13.46 20.53
CA ALA A 597 25.12 -12.52 21.37
C ALA A 597 24.98 -11.05 20.94
N LEU A 598 24.97 -10.78 19.63
CA LEU A 598 24.76 -9.44 19.10
C LEU A 598 23.36 -8.93 19.40
N VAL A 599 22.34 -9.77 19.20
CA VAL A 599 20.96 -9.41 19.51
C VAL A 599 20.79 -9.17 21.01
N ASP A 600 21.40 -10.00 21.86
CA ASP A 600 21.41 -9.77 23.32
C ASP A 600 22.10 -8.44 23.69
N ALA A 601 23.16 -8.08 22.96
CA ALA A 601 23.87 -6.81 23.05
C ALA A 601 23.21 -5.65 22.27
N LYS A 602 21.98 -5.83 21.78
CA LYS A 602 21.17 -4.83 21.06
C LYS A 602 21.75 -4.37 19.71
N TRP A 603 22.52 -5.23 19.06
CA TRP A 603 22.95 -5.06 17.67
C TRP A 603 22.10 -5.89 16.71
N PRO A 604 21.82 -5.39 15.49
CA PRO A 604 21.16 -6.19 14.46
C PRO A 604 21.96 -7.46 14.12
N PRO A 605 21.29 -8.56 13.72
CA PRO A 605 21.95 -9.78 13.29
C PRO A 605 23.02 -9.56 12.22
N ALA A 606 22.82 -8.59 11.30
CA ALA A 606 23.77 -8.25 10.24
C ALA A 606 25.15 -7.84 10.77
N CYS A 607 25.25 -7.38 12.02
CA CYS A 607 26.55 -7.05 12.62
C CYS A 607 27.46 -8.28 12.80
N VAL A 608 26.97 -9.52 12.61
CA VAL A 608 27.81 -10.72 12.62
C VAL A 608 28.91 -10.68 11.56
N PHE A 609 28.70 -9.92 10.48
CA PHE A 609 29.69 -9.73 9.40
C PHE A 609 30.92 -8.91 9.82
N VAL A 610 31.02 -8.43 11.06
CA VAL A 610 32.32 -7.92 11.58
C VAL A 610 33.33 -9.04 11.82
N SER A 611 32.83 -10.25 12.07
CA SER A 611 33.64 -11.41 12.51
C SER A 611 34.42 -12.06 11.37
N ASP A 612 35.62 -12.54 11.66
CA ASP A 612 36.49 -13.24 10.69
C ASP A 612 35.83 -14.51 10.15
N VAL A 613 35.08 -15.24 10.99
CA VAL A 613 34.37 -16.45 10.57
C VAL A 613 33.33 -16.17 9.48
N ALA A 614 32.67 -15.00 9.51
CA ALA A 614 31.74 -14.62 8.45
C ALA A 614 32.45 -14.44 7.10
N TRP A 615 33.66 -13.88 7.10
CA TRP A 615 34.45 -13.67 5.89
C TRP A 615 35.12 -14.95 5.37
N GLN A 616 35.44 -15.90 6.26
CA GLN A 616 35.82 -17.26 5.86
C GLN A 616 34.66 -17.98 5.15
N VAL A 617 33.43 -17.85 5.70
CA VAL A 617 32.23 -18.39 5.05
C VAL A 617 31.98 -17.72 3.71
N ILE A 618 32.08 -16.39 3.62
CA ILE A 618 31.96 -15.66 2.35
C ILE A 618 32.98 -16.16 1.32
N ASP A 619 34.23 -16.41 1.71
CA ASP A 619 35.24 -16.96 0.78
C ASP A 619 34.88 -18.36 0.26
N ALA A 620 34.34 -19.21 1.13
CA ALA A 620 33.84 -20.52 0.71
C ALA A 620 32.67 -20.38 -0.27
N LEU A 621 31.72 -19.49 0.03
CA LEU A 621 30.57 -19.22 -0.82
C LEU A 621 30.96 -18.64 -2.18
N PHE A 622 32.01 -17.81 -2.27
CA PHE A 622 32.57 -17.39 -3.55
C PHE A 622 32.95 -18.59 -4.43
N ALA A 623 33.67 -19.58 -3.90
CA ALA A 623 34.07 -20.75 -4.67
C ALA A 623 32.86 -21.53 -5.21
N HIS A 624 31.81 -21.67 -4.40
CA HIS A 624 30.57 -22.34 -4.81
C HIS A 624 29.78 -21.51 -5.83
N ALA A 625 29.71 -20.19 -5.66
CA ALA A 625 29.06 -19.29 -6.60
C ALA A 625 29.78 -19.26 -7.95
N GLU A 626 31.12 -19.22 -7.98
CA GLU A 626 31.93 -19.30 -9.19
C GLU A 626 31.70 -20.62 -9.95
N ALA A 627 31.56 -21.73 -9.22
CA ALA A 627 31.24 -23.03 -9.81
C ALA A 627 29.84 -23.06 -10.43
N LEU A 628 28.82 -22.49 -9.77
CA LEU A 628 27.45 -22.43 -10.27
C LEU A 628 27.26 -21.45 -11.43
N LEU A 629 27.90 -20.28 -11.35
CA LEU A 629 27.84 -19.23 -12.39
C LEU A 629 28.76 -19.53 -13.57
N GLY A 630 29.68 -20.49 -13.45
CA GLY A 630 30.58 -20.93 -14.52
C GLY A 630 31.72 -19.94 -14.83
N GLY A 631 32.12 -19.10 -13.86
CA GLY A 631 33.16 -18.10 -14.04
C GLY A 631 33.34 -17.22 -12.81
N GLU A 632 34.28 -16.26 -12.88
CA GLU A 632 34.51 -15.29 -11.80
C GLU A 632 33.23 -14.52 -11.48
N CYS A 633 33.02 -14.24 -10.20
CA CYS A 633 31.91 -13.42 -9.71
C CYS A 633 32.38 -12.36 -8.71
N VAL A 634 31.46 -11.45 -8.41
CA VAL A 634 31.57 -10.47 -7.33
C VAL A 634 30.41 -10.67 -6.35
N LEU A 635 30.65 -10.33 -5.09
CA LEU A 635 29.62 -10.26 -4.06
C LEU A 635 28.99 -8.86 -4.07
N GLU A 636 27.68 -8.81 -4.28
CA GLU A 636 26.91 -7.60 -4.05
C GLU A 636 26.91 -7.27 -2.55
N PRO A 637 27.14 -6.01 -2.14
CA PRO A 637 27.26 -5.66 -0.72
C PRO A 637 25.89 -5.60 0.00
N SER A 638 24.87 -6.26 -0.53
CA SER A 638 23.53 -6.46 0.03
C SER A 638 23.44 -7.78 0.83
N MET A 639 24.31 -7.96 1.83
CA MET A 639 24.29 -9.16 2.68
C MET A 639 23.27 -9.06 3.81
N ALA A 640 22.52 -10.13 4.09
CA ALA A 640 21.54 -10.16 5.17
C ALA A 640 21.81 -11.26 6.20
N ALA A 641 21.38 -11.04 7.44
CA ALA A 641 21.35 -12.03 8.49
C ALA A 641 19.97 -12.00 9.17
N PHE A 642 19.37 -13.18 9.35
CA PHE A 642 18.02 -13.32 9.86
C PHE A 642 18.02 -14.18 11.13
N LYS A 643 17.16 -13.79 12.07
CA LYS A 643 16.83 -14.55 13.28
C LYS A 643 15.33 -14.47 13.48
N LEU A 644 14.62 -15.55 13.16
CA LEU A 644 13.18 -15.64 13.40
C LEU A 644 12.90 -15.87 14.89
N GLU A 645 11.66 -15.62 15.29
CA GLU A 645 11.10 -15.92 16.60
C GLU A 645 9.89 -16.83 16.45
N LYS A 646 9.50 -17.54 17.53
CA LYS A 646 8.29 -18.38 17.51
C LYS A 646 7.01 -17.53 17.55
N ASP A 647 7.07 -16.41 18.26
CA ASP A 647 5.99 -15.44 18.38
C ASP A 647 6.49 -14.10 17.85
N ALA A 648 6.17 -13.82 16.60
CA ALA A 648 6.48 -12.56 15.93
C ALA A 648 5.24 -11.65 15.82
N SER A 649 4.19 -11.91 16.61
CA SER A 649 2.96 -11.10 16.60
C SER A 649 3.29 -9.63 16.90
N GLY A 650 2.78 -8.72 16.06
CA GLY A 650 3.09 -7.29 16.15
C GLY A 650 4.48 -6.86 15.66
N LYS A 651 5.33 -7.79 15.19
CA LYS A 651 6.62 -7.47 14.57
C LYS A 651 6.51 -7.57 13.06
N ARG A 652 6.66 -6.42 12.38
CA ARG A 652 6.54 -6.36 10.92
C ARG A 652 7.58 -7.24 10.22
N TYR A 653 8.85 -7.24 10.67
CA TYR A 653 9.93 -7.97 9.98
C TYR A 653 11.04 -8.56 10.87
N ILE A 654 11.59 -7.85 11.87
CA ILE A 654 12.61 -8.44 12.77
C ILE A 654 11.97 -9.53 13.63
N GLY A 655 12.47 -10.76 13.51
CA GLY A 655 11.87 -11.92 14.18
C GLY A 655 10.76 -12.60 13.38
N ASN A 656 10.35 -12.05 12.23
CA ASN A 656 9.27 -12.56 11.39
C ASN A 656 9.78 -13.08 10.02
N ASN A 657 8.88 -13.57 9.15
CA ASN A 657 9.20 -14.08 7.82
C ASN A 657 8.96 -13.07 6.69
N PHE A 658 9.46 -13.39 5.50
CA PHE A 658 9.12 -12.70 4.24
C PHE A 658 8.10 -13.55 3.47
N GLY A 659 6.84 -13.48 3.91
CA GLY A 659 5.81 -14.47 3.55
C GLY A 659 5.25 -14.37 2.13
N VAL A 660 5.56 -13.32 1.39
CA VAL A 660 4.97 -13.06 0.07
C VAL A 660 5.92 -13.58 -1.03
N PRO A 661 5.42 -14.39 -1.99
CA PRO A 661 6.19 -14.77 -3.18
C PRO A 661 6.74 -13.53 -3.89
N HIS A 662 7.99 -13.56 -4.31
CA HIS A 662 8.62 -12.47 -5.09
C HIS A 662 9.82 -12.97 -5.89
N ARG A 663 10.33 -12.10 -6.77
CA ARG A 663 11.60 -12.25 -7.48
C ARG A 663 12.55 -11.16 -6.98
N ASP A 664 13.82 -11.49 -6.77
CA ASP A 664 14.82 -10.49 -6.34
C ASP A 664 15.22 -9.57 -7.50
N TYR A 665 15.24 -10.12 -8.73
CA TYR A 665 15.72 -9.45 -9.93
C TYR A 665 14.86 -9.79 -11.16
N SER A 666 14.84 -8.90 -12.15
CA SER A 666 14.21 -9.19 -13.44
C SER A 666 14.99 -10.26 -14.21
N ARG A 667 14.36 -10.86 -15.21
CA ARG A 667 15.01 -11.85 -16.09
C ARG A 667 16.25 -11.29 -16.76
N ASP A 668 16.12 -10.11 -17.34
CA ASP A 668 17.18 -9.47 -18.13
C ASP A 668 18.39 -9.09 -17.26
N ASP A 669 18.19 -8.90 -15.95
CA ASP A 669 19.28 -8.76 -15.01
C ASP A 669 19.88 -10.11 -14.60
N ALA A 670 19.01 -11.07 -14.25
CA ALA A 670 19.42 -12.33 -13.61
C ALA A 670 19.96 -13.40 -14.57
N VAL A 671 19.61 -13.35 -15.85
CA VAL A 671 19.85 -14.40 -16.83
C VAL A 671 20.43 -13.81 -18.11
N ASP A 672 21.36 -14.50 -18.76
CA ASP A 672 21.93 -14.08 -20.05
C ASP A 672 21.16 -14.55 -21.28
N GLU A 673 21.64 -14.12 -22.45
CA GLU A 673 21.08 -14.47 -23.76
C GLU A 673 21.04 -16.00 -23.98
N ASP A 674 21.95 -16.76 -23.37
CA ASP A 674 22.01 -18.21 -23.44
C ASP A 674 21.10 -18.90 -22.40
N GLY A 675 20.37 -18.13 -21.59
CA GLY A 675 19.46 -18.65 -20.57
C GLY A 675 20.15 -19.10 -19.28
N ARG A 676 21.42 -18.73 -19.06
CA ARG A 676 22.21 -19.08 -17.88
C ARG A 676 22.15 -17.98 -16.83
N ALA A 677 22.13 -18.37 -15.56
CA ALA A 677 22.16 -17.43 -14.44
C ALA A 677 23.45 -16.59 -14.46
N GLN A 678 23.29 -15.27 -14.30
CA GLN A 678 24.36 -14.31 -14.05
C GLN A 678 24.24 -13.62 -12.70
N VAL A 679 23.05 -13.68 -12.07
CA VAL A 679 22.81 -13.25 -10.69
C VAL A 679 22.31 -14.44 -9.89
N LEU A 680 22.98 -14.74 -8.78
CA LEU A 680 22.71 -15.90 -7.93
C LEU A 680 22.44 -15.42 -6.50
N SER A 681 21.22 -15.63 -6.04
CA SER A 681 20.87 -15.50 -4.63
C SER A 681 21.28 -16.78 -3.92
N LEU A 682 22.14 -16.66 -2.90
CA LEU A 682 22.62 -17.77 -2.08
C LEU A 682 22.18 -17.56 -0.64
N TRP A 683 21.53 -18.58 -0.08
CA TRP A 683 20.97 -18.55 1.24
C TRP A 683 21.54 -19.70 2.08
N LEU A 684 21.95 -19.41 3.32
CA LEU A 684 22.66 -20.36 4.19
C LEU A 684 21.95 -20.51 5.55
N PRO A 685 21.41 -21.70 5.88
CA PRO A 685 20.88 -21.98 7.21
C PRO A 685 21.99 -22.10 8.25
N LEU A 686 21.80 -21.47 9.42
CA LEU A 686 22.71 -21.54 10.57
C LEU A 686 22.21 -22.49 11.67
N ASN A 687 20.95 -22.89 11.60
CA ASN A 687 20.37 -23.97 12.38
C ASN A 687 19.60 -24.94 11.46
N ARG A 688 19.12 -26.06 12.02
CA ARG A 688 18.28 -26.99 11.27
C ARG A 688 16.98 -26.28 10.90
N VAL A 689 16.59 -26.38 9.64
CA VAL A 689 15.36 -25.78 9.13
C VAL A 689 14.43 -26.88 8.65
N THR A 690 13.20 -26.84 9.13
CA THR A 690 12.10 -27.74 8.77
C THR A 690 10.93 -26.94 8.19
N GLU A 691 9.95 -27.63 7.62
CA GLU A 691 8.76 -26.98 7.04
C GLU A 691 8.03 -26.08 8.06
N THR A 692 8.10 -26.44 9.35
CA THR A 692 7.45 -25.70 10.44
C THR A 692 8.35 -24.68 11.13
N SER A 693 9.66 -24.66 10.86
CA SER A 693 10.60 -23.77 11.56
C SER A 693 10.94 -22.48 10.76
N GLY A 694 10.27 -22.28 9.62
CA GLY A 694 10.41 -21.10 8.75
C GLY A 694 11.16 -21.30 7.43
N CYS A 695 11.04 -22.46 6.79
CA CYS A 695 11.79 -22.78 5.56
C CYS A 695 11.58 -21.82 4.38
N MET A 696 12.45 -21.96 3.37
CA MET A 696 12.27 -21.29 2.09
C MET A 696 11.35 -22.09 1.19
N PHE A 697 10.51 -21.41 0.43
CA PHE A 697 9.74 -21.97 -0.67
C PHE A 697 10.24 -21.39 -1.99
N VAL A 698 10.20 -22.19 -3.04
CA VAL A 698 10.58 -21.79 -4.40
C VAL A 698 9.60 -22.34 -5.42
N VAL A 699 9.47 -21.66 -6.55
CA VAL A 699 8.81 -22.19 -7.75
C VAL A 699 9.88 -22.49 -8.78
N SER A 700 9.88 -23.71 -9.34
CA SER A 700 10.86 -24.04 -10.37
C SER A 700 10.60 -23.24 -11.65
N LYS A 701 11.65 -22.99 -12.43
CA LYS A 701 11.56 -22.31 -13.73
C LYS A 701 10.55 -22.94 -14.69
N LYS A 702 10.37 -24.27 -14.64
CA LYS A 702 9.44 -25.02 -15.50
C LYS A 702 7.99 -24.96 -15.02
N ASP A 703 7.79 -24.75 -13.71
CA ASP A 703 6.46 -24.69 -13.09
C ASP A 703 5.98 -23.23 -12.94
N ASP A 704 6.83 -22.27 -13.31
CA ASP A 704 6.52 -20.85 -13.43
C ASP A 704 5.80 -20.55 -14.77
N ALA A 705 4.61 -19.97 -14.70
CA ALA A 705 3.71 -19.79 -15.85
C ALA A 705 4.29 -18.91 -16.97
N ASP A 706 5.17 -17.97 -16.63
CA ASP A 706 5.87 -17.14 -17.62
C ASP A 706 7.37 -17.49 -17.76
N GLY A 707 7.83 -18.53 -17.05
CA GLY A 707 9.22 -19.01 -17.10
C GLY A 707 10.24 -18.00 -16.58
N GLY A 708 9.82 -17.12 -15.67
CA GLY A 708 10.64 -16.08 -15.06
C GLY A 708 10.83 -14.86 -15.94
N MET A 709 9.83 -14.52 -16.77
CA MET A 709 9.83 -13.36 -17.67
C MET A 709 9.20 -12.10 -17.02
N SER A 710 8.31 -12.26 -16.04
CA SER A 710 7.79 -11.11 -15.28
C SER A 710 8.89 -10.45 -14.47
N ASP A 711 8.85 -9.12 -14.41
CA ASP A 711 9.78 -8.33 -13.60
C ASP A 711 9.59 -8.57 -12.10
N ALA A 712 10.55 -8.11 -11.30
CA ALA A 712 10.41 -7.96 -9.85
C ALA A 712 9.35 -6.89 -9.56
N ALA A 713 8.08 -7.26 -9.69
CA ALA A 713 6.93 -6.41 -9.46
C ALA A 713 6.68 -6.18 -7.97
N LYS A 714 6.03 -5.06 -7.61
CA LYS A 714 5.60 -4.77 -6.23
C LYS A 714 4.45 -5.66 -5.75
N THR A 715 3.77 -6.36 -6.65
CA THR A 715 2.70 -7.31 -6.36
C THR A 715 3.24 -8.74 -6.41
N ALA A 716 2.70 -9.60 -5.54
CA ALA A 716 3.07 -11.01 -5.51
C ALA A 716 2.82 -11.66 -6.89
N PRO A 717 3.81 -12.34 -7.50
CA PRO A 717 3.59 -13.08 -8.73
C PRO A 717 2.61 -14.24 -8.46
N GLU A 718 1.80 -14.55 -9.47
CA GLU A 718 0.89 -15.69 -9.41
C GLU A 718 1.71 -16.99 -9.34
N VAL A 719 1.52 -17.77 -8.27
CA VAL A 719 2.16 -19.08 -8.10
C VAL A 719 1.20 -20.17 -8.56
N PRO A 720 1.51 -20.92 -9.65
CA PRO A 720 0.65 -21.99 -10.10
C PRO A 720 0.44 -23.05 -9.01
N ARG A 721 -0.78 -23.58 -8.92
CA ARG A 721 -1.14 -24.57 -7.88
C ARG A 721 -0.21 -25.78 -7.93
N GLY A 722 0.39 -26.13 -6.78
CA GLY A 722 1.32 -27.25 -6.64
C GLY A 722 2.72 -27.03 -7.19
N ALA A 723 3.03 -25.83 -7.71
CA ALA A 723 4.35 -25.48 -8.23
C ALA A 723 5.35 -25.09 -7.13
N ALA A 724 4.84 -24.73 -5.95
CA ALA A 724 5.62 -24.37 -4.78
C ALA A 724 6.33 -25.60 -4.18
N ARG A 725 7.62 -25.47 -3.91
CA ARG A 725 8.42 -26.50 -3.24
C ARG A 725 9.07 -25.93 -1.99
N ALA A 726 8.82 -26.57 -0.85
CA ALA A 726 9.58 -26.32 0.37
C ALA A 726 11.03 -26.83 0.23
N LEU A 727 11.99 -25.96 0.57
CA LEU A 727 13.41 -26.30 0.69
C LEU A 727 13.71 -26.76 2.12
N ALA A 728 13.02 -27.82 2.55
CA ALA A 728 13.15 -28.43 3.85
C ALA A 728 12.91 -29.95 3.80
N PRO A 729 13.47 -30.72 4.76
CA PRO A 729 14.37 -30.27 5.82
C PRO A 729 15.81 -30.05 5.32
N VAL A 730 16.52 -29.08 5.90
CA VAL A 730 17.96 -28.86 5.68
C VAL A 730 18.74 -28.73 6.98
N ASP A 731 19.99 -29.17 6.92
CA ASP A 731 20.93 -29.04 8.02
C ASP A 731 21.69 -27.70 7.94
N PRO A 732 22.24 -27.20 9.07
CA PRO A 732 23.07 -26.01 9.05
C PRO A 732 24.23 -26.16 8.06
N GLY A 733 24.46 -25.12 7.25
CA GLY A 733 25.52 -25.11 6.25
C GLY A 733 25.15 -25.72 4.90
N SER A 734 23.91 -26.19 4.73
CA SER A 734 23.39 -26.62 3.43
C SER A 734 23.37 -25.47 2.41
N LEU A 735 23.82 -25.74 1.18
CA LEU A 735 23.68 -24.86 0.03
C LEU A 735 22.19 -24.75 -0.31
N LEU A 736 21.64 -23.54 -0.31
CA LEU A 736 20.41 -23.19 -1.00
C LEU A 736 20.74 -22.02 -1.93
N ALA A 737 20.47 -22.15 -3.23
CA ALA A 737 20.72 -21.06 -4.18
C ALA A 737 19.72 -21.08 -5.34
N TRP A 738 19.41 -19.92 -5.88
CA TRP A 738 18.53 -19.75 -7.04
C TRP A 738 18.97 -18.59 -7.92
N ALA A 739 18.61 -18.65 -9.20
CA ALA A 739 18.78 -17.51 -10.10
C ALA A 739 17.91 -16.34 -9.62
N GLY A 740 18.39 -15.11 -9.74
CA GLY A 740 17.75 -13.91 -9.17
C GLY A 740 16.30 -13.67 -9.61
N ASN A 741 15.90 -14.22 -10.76
CA ASN A 741 14.54 -14.12 -11.29
C ASN A 741 13.62 -15.27 -10.87
N ILE A 742 13.98 -16.14 -9.92
CA ILE A 742 13.13 -17.25 -9.48
C ILE A 742 12.17 -16.80 -8.37
N ILE A 743 10.90 -17.22 -8.48
CA ILE A 743 9.90 -16.94 -7.44
C ILE A 743 10.27 -17.70 -6.18
N HIS A 744 10.37 -17.00 -5.06
CA HIS A 744 10.66 -17.59 -3.77
C HIS A 744 10.08 -16.75 -2.62
N TRP A 745 9.98 -17.35 -1.44
CA TRP A 745 9.59 -16.68 -0.19
C TRP A 745 10.00 -17.51 1.03
N GLY A 746 9.88 -16.93 2.23
CA GLY A 746 10.22 -17.59 3.49
C GLY A 746 8.98 -17.75 4.35
N SER A 747 8.77 -18.92 4.95
CA SER A 747 7.67 -19.15 5.88
C SER A 747 7.99 -18.66 7.30
N ALA A 748 6.93 -18.42 8.08
CA ALA A 748 7.04 -18.16 9.51
C ALA A 748 7.46 -19.43 10.26
N CYS A 749 8.02 -19.25 11.46
CA CYS A 749 8.13 -20.36 12.40
C CYS A 749 6.75 -20.62 13.01
N ALA A 750 6.22 -21.83 12.86
CA ALA A 750 5.01 -22.24 13.55
C ALA A 750 5.23 -22.22 15.07
N LEU A 751 4.23 -21.78 15.82
CA LEU A 751 4.27 -21.68 17.28
C LEU A 751 4.57 -23.04 17.94
N ASP A 752 3.99 -24.11 17.38
CA ASP A 752 4.13 -25.49 17.85
C ASP A 752 5.31 -26.24 17.22
N SER A 753 6.15 -25.56 16.43
CA SER A 753 7.31 -26.20 15.79
C SER A 753 8.21 -26.83 16.86
N PRO A 754 8.58 -28.12 16.71
CA PRO A 754 9.48 -28.78 17.65
C PRO A 754 10.92 -28.28 17.54
N ASP A 755 11.26 -27.63 16.42
CA ASP A 755 12.57 -27.06 16.15
C ASP A 755 12.67 -25.60 16.63
N ALA A 756 13.89 -25.07 16.64
CA ALA A 756 14.12 -23.65 16.91
C ALA A 756 13.77 -22.81 15.67
N PRO A 757 13.27 -21.57 15.83
CA PRO A 757 13.08 -20.65 14.71
C PRO A 757 14.34 -20.51 13.87
N ARG A 758 14.16 -20.44 12.55
CA ARG A 758 15.26 -20.33 11.60
C ARG A 758 16.18 -19.16 11.90
N MET A 759 17.48 -19.42 11.84
CA MET A 759 18.55 -18.43 11.73
C MET A 759 19.33 -18.68 10.45
N SER A 760 19.66 -17.63 9.73
CA SER A 760 20.25 -17.74 8.39
C SER A 760 20.99 -16.49 7.96
N VAL A 761 21.79 -16.60 6.90
CA VAL A 761 22.40 -15.47 6.19
C VAL A 761 22.16 -15.59 4.69
N ALA A 762 22.11 -14.46 3.99
CA ALA A 762 21.89 -14.40 2.56
C ALA A 762 22.89 -13.49 1.86
N PHE A 763 23.23 -13.86 0.62
CA PHE A 763 24.24 -13.24 -0.21
C PHE A 763 23.77 -13.21 -1.66
N VAL A 764 24.17 -12.20 -2.41
CA VAL A 764 23.95 -12.15 -3.87
C VAL A 764 25.28 -12.10 -4.58
N PHE A 765 25.50 -13.04 -5.49
CA PHE A 765 26.69 -13.09 -6.34
C PHE A 765 26.33 -12.74 -7.78
N ARG A 766 27.14 -11.88 -8.40
CA ARG A 766 26.98 -11.46 -9.81
C ARG A 766 28.17 -11.92 -10.62
N ARG A 767 27.95 -12.51 -11.79
CA ARG A 767 29.02 -12.84 -12.73
C ARG A 767 29.75 -11.56 -13.14
N ARG A 768 31.08 -11.62 -13.25
CA ARG A 768 31.88 -10.49 -13.71
C ARG A 768 31.49 -10.05 -15.12
N GLY A 769 31.65 -8.76 -15.40
CA GLY A 769 31.27 -8.16 -16.68
C GLY A 769 29.97 -7.37 -16.59
N ASP A 770 28.96 -7.77 -17.35
CA ASP A 770 27.75 -6.96 -17.56
C ASP A 770 26.85 -6.95 -16.32
N ALA A 771 26.64 -8.12 -15.70
CA ALA A 771 25.87 -8.24 -14.46
C ALA A 771 26.54 -7.49 -13.29
N GLU A 772 27.88 -7.52 -13.17
CA GLU A 772 28.66 -6.73 -12.20
C GLU A 772 28.43 -5.21 -12.37
N ARG A 773 28.34 -4.71 -13.61
CA ARG A 773 28.10 -3.27 -13.88
C ARG A 773 26.70 -2.80 -13.48
N ARG A 774 25.75 -3.72 -13.32
CA ARG A 774 24.39 -3.46 -12.87
C ARG A 774 24.21 -3.58 -11.35
N ALA A 775 25.27 -3.96 -10.63
CA ALA A 775 25.26 -3.95 -9.16
C ALA A 775 25.05 -2.53 -8.62
N ASP A 776 24.57 -2.43 -7.38
CA ASP A 776 24.37 -1.15 -6.70
C ASP A 776 25.65 -0.29 -6.69
N ALA A 777 25.60 0.86 -7.36
CA ALA A 777 26.76 1.74 -7.49
C ALA A 777 27.17 2.44 -6.18
N ARG A 778 26.29 2.45 -5.15
CA ARG A 778 26.52 3.13 -3.86
C ARG A 778 27.58 2.45 -3.00
N CYS A 779 27.73 1.14 -3.13
CA CYS A 779 28.86 0.41 -2.55
C CYS A 779 29.40 -0.56 -3.61
N PRO A 780 30.67 -0.40 -4.04
CA PRO A 780 31.24 -1.27 -5.05
C PRO A 780 31.14 -2.74 -4.64
N PRO A 781 30.75 -3.64 -5.56
CA PRO A 781 30.73 -5.06 -5.29
C PRO A 781 32.15 -5.56 -5.03
N LEU A 782 32.26 -6.58 -4.19
CA LEU A 782 33.54 -7.08 -3.73
C LEU A 782 33.99 -8.23 -4.62
N THR A 783 35.22 -8.19 -5.10
CA THR A 783 35.85 -9.40 -5.63
C THR A 783 36.19 -10.35 -4.46
N ARG A 784 36.43 -11.62 -4.77
CA ARG A 784 36.91 -12.58 -3.77
C ARG A 784 38.21 -12.12 -3.09
N ALA A 785 39.10 -11.47 -3.83
CA ALA A 785 40.34 -10.90 -3.28
C ALA A 785 40.09 -9.72 -2.34
N ASP A 786 39.13 -8.84 -2.68
CA ASP A 786 38.71 -7.74 -1.81
C ASP A 786 38.07 -8.26 -0.52
N ALA A 787 37.25 -9.31 -0.62
CA ALA A 787 36.63 -9.95 0.53
C ALA A 787 37.68 -10.55 1.48
N ARG A 788 38.71 -11.23 0.94
CA ARG A 788 39.83 -11.78 1.74
C ARG A 788 40.66 -10.72 2.44
N SER A 789 40.72 -9.51 1.88
CA SER A 789 41.51 -8.39 2.39
C SER A 789 40.68 -7.34 3.14
N ALA A 790 39.39 -7.60 3.37
CA ALA A 790 38.47 -6.66 4.00
C ALA A 790 38.89 -6.36 5.45
N SER A 791 39.39 -5.14 5.68
CA SER A 791 39.65 -4.58 7.01
C SER A 791 38.37 -4.41 7.81
N LEU A 792 38.46 -4.32 9.14
CA LEU A 792 37.29 -4.05 10.00
C LEU A 792 36.50 -2.82 9.50
N GLU A 793 37.19 -1.74 9.15
CA GLU A 793 36.57 -0.55 8.56
C GLU A 793 35.76 -0.87 7.29
N ARG A 794 36.33 -1.67 6.37
CA ARG A 794 35.62 -2.09 5.15
C ARG A 794 34.40 -2.98 5.49
N ARG A 795 34.53 -3.87 6.47
CA ARG A 795 33.42 -4.72 6.93
C ARG A 795 32.27 -3.89 7.50
N LEU A 796 32.58 -2.90 8.35
CA LEU A 796 31.61 -1.97 8.91
C LEU A 796 30.92 -1.13 7.81
N ALA A 797 31.67 -0.68 6.80
CA ALA A 797 31.09 0.03 5.66
C ALA A 797 30.10 -0.83 4.86
N VAL A 798 30.42 -2.11 4.66
CA VAL A 798 29.54 -3.06 3.97
C VAL A 798 28.30 -3.36 4.82
N ILE A 799 28.45 -3.57 6.14
CA ILE A 799 27.31 -3.76 7.07
C ILE A 799 26.39 -2.55 7.05
N ARG A 800 26.95 -1.34 7.11
CA ARG A 800 26.17 -0.10 7.05
C ARG A 800 25.35 0.00 5.76
N HIS A 801 25.96 -0.33 4.63
CA HIS A 801 25.26 -0.35 3.35
C HIS A 801 24.15 -1.41 3.33
N ALA A 802 24.44 -2.63 3.77
CA ALA A 802 23.48 -3.72 3.87
C ALA A 802 22.28 -3.39 4.77
N LEU A 803 22.51 -2.76 5.93
CA LEU A 803 21.44 -2.28 6.81
C LEU A 803 20.54 -1.25 6.13
N GLY A 804 21.08 -0.43 5.21
CA GLY A 804 20.28 0.49 4.41
C GLY A 804 19.47 -0.21 3.31
N VAL A 805 20.07 -1.18 2.61
CA VAL A 805 19.36 -1.98 1.59
C VAL A 805 18.17 -2.72 2.20
N PHE A 806 18.36 -3.30 3.38
CA PHE A 806 17.34 -4.05 4.10
C PHE A 806 16.71 -3.25 5.25
N GLU A 807 16.64 -1.92 5.15
CA GLU A 807 16.02 -1.06 6.17
C GLU A 807 14.54 -1.43 6.37
N HIS A 808 13.87 -1.78 5.28
CA HIS A 808 12.51 -2.32 5.31
C HIS A 808 12.39 -3.64 6.09
N TRP A 809 13.49 -4.35 6.41
CA TRP A 809 13.50 -5.57 7.22
C TRP A 809 14.05 -5.38 8.63
N TYR A 810 15.07 -4.53 8.80
CA TYR A 810 15.67 -4.24 10.09
C TYR A 810 14.98 -3.08 10.84
N GLY A 811 13.94 -2.47 10.26
CA GLY A 811 13.35 -1.24 10.80
C GLY A 811 14.27 -0.03 10.63
N ASP A 812 13.98 1.10 11.27
CA ASP A 812 14.80 2.31 11.17
C ASP A 812 16.21 2.08 11.71
N ALA A 813 17.16 1.77 10.83
CA ALA A 813 18.53 1.51 11.22
C ALA A 813 19.37 2.80 11.34
N ALA A 814 18.77 4.00 11.34
CA ALA A 814 19.52 5.27 11.36
C ALA A 814 20.52 5.36 12.50
N ASP A 815 20.11 5.10 13.74
CA ASP A 815 20.99 5.16 14.91
C ASP A 815 22.13 4.14 14.85
N VAL A 816 21.83 2.93 14.37
CA VAL A 816 22.84 1.88 14.21
C VAL A 816 23.82 2.27 13.09
N ARG A 817 23.33 2.72 11.94
CA ARG A 817 24.16 3.19 10.81
C ARG A 817 25.01 4.40 11.18
N ALA A 818 24.48 5.30 12.02
CA ALA A 818 25.20 6.44 12.56
C ALA A 818 26.33 5.99 13.49
N LYS A 819 26.07 5.04 14.41
CA LYS A 819 27.11 4.44 15.26
C LYS A 819 28.23 3.78 14.44
N LEU A 820 27.90 3.17 13.30
CA LEU A 820 28.86 2.55 12.39
C LEU A 820 29.55 3.55 11.43
N SER A 821 29.27 4.85 11.54
CA SER A 821 29.87 5.92 10.73
C SER A 821 30.83 6.76 11.57
N ALA A 822 32.05 6.96 11.07
CA ALA A 822 33.11 7.70 11.76
C ALA A 822 32.90 9.21 11.72
#